data_AF-A0A8C4RQ28-F1
#
_entry.id   AF-A0A8C4RQ28-F1
#
_cell.length_a   1.000
_cell.length_b   1.000
_cell.length_c   1.000
_cell.angle_alpha   90.00
_cell.angle_beta   90.00
_cell.angle_gamma   90.00
#
_symmetry.space_group_name_H-M   'P 1'
#
loop_
_entity.id
_entity.type
_entity.pdbx_description
1 polymer ?
#
loop_
_entity_poly.entity_id
_entity_poly.type
_entity_poly.pdbx_seq_one_letter_code
_entity_poly.pdbx_strand_id
1 'polypeptide(L)'
;VLFHYLQPCIFLNTTIRHWSNIPFITVPLSRTHGKSFAHRSELKHAKRIVVKLGSAVVTRGDECGLALGRLASIVEQVAVLQNQGREMMIVTSGAVAFGKQRLRHEILLSQSVRQALHSGQNQLKEMSVPVLEARACAAAGQSGLMALYEAMFTQYSTCTAQILVTNLDFHDDQKRRNLNSTLHELLRMNIVPIINTNDAVVPPPEPNSDLQGVNVISIKDNDSLAARLAVEMKADLLIALSDVEGLYDSPPGSDDAKLIDIFYPGDQQSITFGTKSRVGIGGMEAKVKAALWALQGGTSVVIANGTHPKVTGHVITDIVEGKKVGTFFSEVKPAGPTVEQQAEMARSGGRTLASLLPEQRAEIICHLADLLTDQKEEILSANKTDMEIAVSRLSPPLLKRLSLSSAKLNSLAIGLRQIAASSQDSVGRVIRRTRIANNLELEQITVPIGVLLVIFESRPDCLPQVSALAIASGNALLLKGGKEASNTNNILHQLTQEALSIHGVKDAVQLVSTREEVEDLCRLNQLIDLIIPRGSSQLVKNIQHAAKGIPVLGHSEGICHVYVDSEASIDKVIKIVRDSKCDYPAACNALETLLVHRDLLRTPLFDQIIDMLRVERVKIHAGPKFASYLTFSPSEVKSLRTEYGDLECCIEVVDSMQDAIDHIHKYGSSHTDVIITENENTAEQFLQQLDSACVFWNASSRFSDGYRFGLGAEVGISTSRIHARGPVGLEGLLTTKWILRGDGHTVADFSEQGSLKYLHENMPVTRRTSN
;
A
#
# COMPACT_ATOMS: atom_id res chain seq x y z
N VAL A 1 -75.37 -12.37 -5.88
CA VAL A 1 -75.45 -13.70 -5.23
C VAL A 1 -74.30 -13.73 -4.22
N LEU A 2 -74.48 -13.21 -2.99
CA LEU A 2 -74.88 -13.96 -1.77
C LEU A 2 -73.99 -15.22 -1.59
N PHE A 3 -73.22 -15.45 -0.53
CA PHE A 3 -73.47 -15.26 0.90
C PHE A 3 -72.16 -15.45 1.71
N HIS A 4 -72.12 -14.85 2.90
CA HIS A 4 -71.28 -15.17 4.06
C HIS A 4 -71.24 -16.68 4.43
N TYR A 5 -70.26 -17.12 5.24
CA TYR A 5 -70.47 -17.57 6.64
C TYR A 5 -69.18 -18.06 7.38
N LEU A 6 -68.96 -17.45 8.56
CA LEU A 6 -68.51 -17.94 9.88
C LEU A 6 -67.15 -18.65 10.15
N GLN A 7 -66.51 -18.15 11.23
CA GLN A 7 -65.43 -18.71 12.05
C GLN A 7 -65.86 -19.99 12.83
N PRO A 8 -64.92 -20.70 13.51
CA PRO A 8 -64.70 -20.39 14.94
C PRO A 8 -63.23 -20.45 15.43
N CYS A 9 -63.00 -19.78 16.56
CA CYS A 9 -61.79 -19.67 17.38
C CYS A 9 -61.29 -20.99 17.98
N ILE A 10 -59.96 -21.14 18.14
CA ILE A 10 -59.30 -21.75 19.31
C ILE A 10 -57.99 -20.99 19.63
N PHE A 11 -57.88 -20.52 20.87
CA PHE A 11 -56.68 -19.94 21.49
C PHE A 11 -55.77 -21.05 22.02
N LEU A 12 -54.45 -20.95 21.81
CA LEU A 12 -53.43 -21.36 22.80
C LEU A 12 -52.08 -20.68 22.49
N ASN A 13 -51.64 -19.86 23.44
CA ASN A 13 -50.36 -19.18 23.51
C ASN A 13 -49.20 -20.18 23.61
N THR A 14 -48.13 -19.97 22.84
CA THR A 14 -46.75 -19.93 23.37
C THR A 14 -45.84 -19.18 22.40
N THR A 15 -45.06 -18.27 22.98
CA THR A 15 -44.23 -17.21 22.42
C THR A 15 -42.87 -17.70 21.92
N ILE A 16 -42.58 -17.51 20.62
CA ILE A 16 -41.25 -17.16 20.08
C ILE A 16 -41.51 -16.23 18.88
N ARG A 17 -41.29 -14.92 19.03
CA ARG A 17 -41.41 -13.97 17.89
C ARG A 17 -40.12 -14.00 17.06
N HIS A 18 -40.10 -14.87 16.05
CA HIS A 18 -39.30 -14.63 14.86
C HIS A 18 -39.83 -13.38 14.15
N TRP A 19 -39.00 -12.35 14.00
CA TRP A 19 -39.30 -11.24 13.09
C TRP A 19 -38.94 -11.69 11.68
N SER A 20 -39.94 -12.21 10.98
CA SER A 20 -39.87 -12.56 9.56
C SER A 20 -39.87 -11.31 8.67
N ASN A 21 -38.86 -11.23 7.80
CA ASN A 21 -38.84 -10.61 6.47
C ASN A 21 -40.03 -9.73 6.09
N ILE A 22 -39.81 -8.41 6.07
CA ILE A 22 -40.54 -7.49 5.20
C ILE A 22 -39.55 -7.05 4.12
N PRO A 23 -39.76 -7.39 2.84
CA PRO A 23 -38.94 -6.86 1.75
C PRO A 23 -39.22 -5.36 1.63
N PHE A 24 -38.20 -4.52 1.82
CA PHE A 24 -38.26 -3.11 1.44
C PHE A 24 -38.35 -3.06 -0.09
N ILE A 25 -39.56 -2.89 -0.61
CA ILE A 25 -39.80 -2.61 -2.03
C ILE A 25 -39.18 -1.24 -2.33
N THR A 26 -38.06 -1.24 -3.05
CA THR A 26 -37.38 -0.06 -3.57
C THR A 26 -38.26 0.63 -4.62
N VAL A 27 -38.94 1.70 -4.23
CA VAL A 27 -39.53 2.64 -5.19
C VAL A 27 -38.46 3.72 -5.48
N PRO A 28 -38.11 4.01 -6.75
CA PRO A 28 -37.06 4.97 -7.05
C PRO A 28 -37.49 6.38 -6.64
N LEU A 29 -36.65 7.08 -5.89
CA LEU A 29 -36.67 8.55 -5.89
C LEU A 29 -36.46 8.99 -7.35
N SER A 30 -37.29 9.93 -7.82
CA SER A 30 -37.19 10.46 -9.18
C SER A 30 -35.77 10.98 -9.42
N ARG A 31 -35.00 10.29 -10.30
CA ARG A 31 -33.64 10.67 -10.71
C ARG A 31 -33.69 12.03 -11.41
N THR A 32 -33.45 13.11 -10.68
CA THR A 32 -33.41 14.43 -11.31
C THR A 32 -32.03 15.08 -11.35
N HIS A 33 -31.07 14.88 -10.44
CA HIS A 33 -29.76 15.57 -10.54
C HIS A 33 -28.57 14.89 -9.83
N GLY A 34 -27.38 15.00 -10.44
CA GLY A 34 -26.06 14.56 -9.91
C GLY A 34 -25.82 13.05 -10.02
N LYS A 35 -24.67 12.63 -10.55
CA LYS A 35 -24.19 11.23 -10.40
C LYS A 35 -23.17 11.22 -9.28
N SER A 36 -23.34 10.31 -8.32
CA SER A 36 -22.30 10.01 -7.33
C SER A 36 -21.05 9.48 -8.03
N PHE A 37 -19.89 9.68 -7.41
CA PHE A 37 -18.62 9.16 -7.91
C PHE A 37 -18.62 7.64 -7.85
N ALA A 38 -18.10 6.99 -8.90
CA ALA A 38 -18.01 5.54 -8.95
C ALA A 38 -16.77 5.04 -8.21
N HIS A 39 -15.71 5.84 -8.20
CA HIS A 39 -14.38 5.46 -7.70
C HIS A 39 -13.79 6.52 -6.77
N ARG A 40 -13.04 6.09 -5.74
CA ARG A 40 -12.36 6.99 -4.79
C ARG A 40 -11.45 8.01 -5.48
N SER A 41 -10.78 7.63 -6.57
CA SER A 41 -9.90 8.53 -7.34
C SER A 41 -10.62 9.75 -7.93
N GLU A 42 -11.95 9.71 -8.02
CA GLU A 42 -12.78 10.80 -8.52
C GLU A 42 -13.11 11.83 -7.43
N LEU A 43 -12.96 11.48 -6.14
CA LEU A 43 -13.26 12.37 -5.00
C LEU A 43 -12.48 13.70 -5.05
N LYS A 44 -11.29 13.70 -5.68
CA LYS A 44 -10.48 14.91 -5.88
C LYS A 44 -11.19 15.98 -6.71
N HIS A 45 -12.20 15.59 -7.48
CA HIS A 45 -13.02 16.47 -8.31
C HIS A 45 -14.25 17.03 -7.59
N ALA A 46 -14.51 16.63 -6.34
CA ALA A 46 -15.64 17.14 -5.55
C ALA A 46 -15.53 18.65 -5.29
N LYS A 47 -16.46 19.44 -5.81
CA LYS A 47 -16.45 20.90 -5.63
C LYS A 47 -17.20 21.31 -4.38
N ARG A 48 -18.39 20.75 -4.15
CA ARG A 48 -19.22 21.05 -2.98
C ARG A 48 -19.17 19.90 -2.00
N ILE A 49 -18.68 20.17 -0.78
CA ILE A 49 -18.38 19.14 0.21
C ILE A 49 -19.07 19.47 1.53
N VAL A 50 -19.82 18.50 2.06
CA VAL A 50 -20.39 18.55 3.41
C VAL A 50 -19.52 17.72 4.34
N VAL A 51 -19.03 18.30 5.43
CA VAL A 51 -18.30 17.60 6.49
C VAL A 51 -19.17 17.53 7.73
N LYS A 52 -19.57 16.31 8.12
CA LYS A 52 -20.31 16.08 9.35
C LYS A 52 -19.37 15.70 10.48
N LEU A 53 -19.53 16.35 11.63
CA LEU A 53 -18.77 16.10 12.85
C LEU A 53 -19.68 15.47 13.91
N GLY A 54 -19.43 14.21 14.25
CA GLY A 54 -20.14 13.54 15.34
C GLY A 54 -19.79 14.12 16.72
N SER A 55 -20.67 13.94 17.71
CA SER A 55 -20.45 14.42 19.08
C SER A 55 -19.09 13.97 19.64
N ALA A 56 -18.73 12.70 19.46
CA ALA A 56 -17.45 12.13 19.90
C ALA A 56 -16.23 12.72 19.19
N VAL A 57 -16.40 13.29 17.99
CA VAL A 57 -15.35 14.03 17.27
C VAL A 57 -15.20 15.41 17.90
N VAL A 58 -16.30 16.09 18.23
CA VAL A 58 -16.29 17.45 18.80
C VAL A 58 -15.86 17.47 20.27
N THR A 59 -16.18 16.42 21.05
CA THR A 59 -15.90 16.33 22.49
C THR A 59 -14.68 15.49 22.82
N ARG A 60 -14.12 15.71 24.01
CA ARG A 60 -13.08 14.85 24.62
C ARG A 60 -13.65 13.52 25.08
N GLY A 61 -12.79 12.51 25.24
CA GLY A 61 -13.18 11.16 25.69
C GLY A 61 -13.66 11.07 27.13
N ASP A 62 -13.39 12.09 27.96
CA ASP A 62 -13.94 12.25 29.31
C ASP A 62 -15.33 12.93 29.31
N GLU A 63 -15.86 13.24 28.12
CA GLU A 63 -17.17 13.89 27.90
C GLU A 63 -17.32 15.25 28.60
N CYS A 64 -16.21 15.81 29.10
CA CYS A 64 -16.16 17.04 29.89
C CYS A 64 -15.47 18.17 29.13
N GLY A 65 -15.82 18.32 27.85
CA GLY A 65 -15.47 19.49 27.05
C GLY A 65 -15.09 19.20 25.61
N LEU A 66 -14.60 20.23 24.93
CA LEU A 66 -14.29 20.18 23.49
C LEU A 66 -12.88 19.65 23.22
N ALA A 67 -12.74 18.88 22.15
CA ALA A 67 -11.46 18.38 21.66
C ALA A 67 -10.79 19.43 20.75
N LEU A 68 -10.30 20.53 21.35
CA LEU A 68 -9.80 21.70 20.60
C LEU A 68 -8.72 21.37 19.57
N GLY A 69 -7.70 20.56 19.91
CA GLY A 69 -6.63 20.21 18.95
C GLY A 69 -7.15 19.47 17.71
N ARG A 70 -8.16 18.60 17.90
CA ARG A 70 -8.80 17.87 16.81
C ARG A 70 -9.71 18.77 15.98
N LEU A 71 -10.48 19.66 16.63
CA LEU A 71 -11.26 20.67 15.92
C LEU A 71 -10.38 21.62 15.11
N ALA A 72 -9.24 22.05 15.65
CA ALA A 72 -8.28 22.90 14.94
C ALA A 72 -7.75 22.22 13.67
N SER A 73 -7.35 20.94 13.76
CA SER A 73 -6.91 20.15 12.60
C SER A 73 -8.01 19.99 11.54
N ILE A 74 -9.27 19.79 11.95
CA ILE A 74 -10.41 19.71 11.02
C ILE A 74 -10.68 21.06 10.35
N VAL A 75 -10.66 22.15 11.13
CA VAL A 75 -10.85 23.52 10.62
C VAL A 75 -9.76 23.89 9.62
N GLU A 76 -8.51 23.56 9.93
CA GLU A 76 -7.37 23.75 9.02
C GLU A 76 -7.63 23.09 7.66
N GLN A 77 -8.00 21.80 7.65
CA GLN A 77 -8.26 21.07 6.42
C GLN A 77 -9.44 21.64 5.62
N VAL A 78 -10.53 22.00 6.31
CA VAL A 78 -11.69 22.62 5.66
C VAL A 78 -11.32 23.98 5.07
N ALA A 79 -10.56 24.80 5.80
CA ALA A 79 -10.11 26.10 5.32
C ALA A 79 -9.13 25.97 4.14
N VAL A 80 -8.22 25.00 4.15
CA VAL A 80 -7.34 24.69 3.02
C VAL A 80 -8.16 24.35 1.76
N LEU A 81 -9.15 23.47 1.88
CA LEU A 81 -10.01 23.10 0.76
C LEU A 81 -10.88 24.26 0.28
N GLN A 82 -11.41 25.08 1.19
CA GLN A 82 -12.16 26.30 0.86
C GLN A 82 -11.27 27.28 0.08
N ASN A 83 -10.03 27.51 0.53
CA ASN A 83 -9.08 28.41 -0.11
C ASN A 83 -8.56 27.87 -1.46
N GLN A 84 -8.69 26.56 -1.73
CA GLN A 84 -8.48 25.97 -3.05
C GLN A 84 -9.69 26.15 -4.00
N GLY A 85 -10.74 26.86 -3.57
CA GLY A 85 -11.93 27.15 -4.38
C GLY A 85 -13.04 26.10 -4.28
N ARG A 86 -13.04 25.25 -3.25
CA ARG A 86 -14.15 24.33 -2.97
C ARG A 86 -15.20 24.99 -2.09
N GLU A 87 -16.45 24.55 -2.22
CA GLU A 87 -17.59 25.03 -1.44
C GLU A 87 -17.80 24.12 -0.23
N MET A 88 -17.26 24.51 0.92
CA MET A 88 -17.30 23.71 2.15
C MET A 88 -18.50 24.07 3.03
N MET A 89 -19.13 23.06 3.62
CA MET A 89 -20.15 23.20 4.65
C MET A 89 -19.86 22.25 5.81
N ILE A 90 -20.08 22.69 7.05
CA ILE A 90 -19.93 21.84 8.25
C ILE A 90 -21.28 21.58 8.88
N VAL A 91 -21.59 20.31 9.16
CA VAL A 91 -22.68 19.91 10.04
C VAL A 91 -22.08 19.44 11.35
N THR A 92 -22.20 20.24 12.41
CA THR A 92 -21.55 19.96 13.69
C THR A 92 -22.51 19.33 14.70
N SER A 93 -21.99 18.90 15.86
CA SER A 93 -22.76 18.43 17.01
C SER A 93 -22.07 18.88 18.31
N GLY A 94 -22.47 18.35 19.47
CA GLY A 94 -21.74 18.56 20.74
C GLY A 94 -22.13 19.83 21.51
N ALA A 95 -23.06 20.66 21.02
CA ALA A 95 -23.54 21.85 21.73
C ALA A 95 -24.09 21.52 23.13
N VAL A 96 -24.88 20.46 23.28
CA VAL A 96 -25.40 20.00 24.58
C VAL A 96 -24.27 19.63 25.54
N ALA A 97 -23.26 18.89 25.06
CA ALA A 97 -22.13 18.45 25.89
C ALA A 97 -21.29 19.65 26.37
N PHE A 98 -20.98 20.57 25.46
CA PHE A 98 -20.23 21.78 25.80
C PHE A 98 -21.02 22.70 26.75
N GLY A 99 -22.33 22.84 26.54
CA GLY A 99 -23.19 23.59 27.44
C GLY A 99 -23.30 22.98 28.83
N LYS A 100 -23.35 21.65 28.96
CA LYS A 100 -23.29 20.97 30.26
C LYS A 100 -22.01 21.33 31.03
N GLN A 101 -20.86 21.32 30.36
CA GLN A 101 -19.58 21.71 30.98
C GLN A 101 -19.62 23.16 31.44
N ARG A 102 -20.00 24.07 30.53
CA ARG A 102 -20.04 25.52 30.79
C ARG A 102 -21.00 25.89 31.92
N LEU A 103 -22.22 25.34 31.91
CA LEU A 103 -23.22 25.60 32.95
C LEU A 103 -22.83 24.95 34.29
N ARG A 104 -22.22 23.76 34.29
CA ARG A 104 -21.67 23.16 35.52
C ARG A 104 -20.58 24.05 36.14
N HIS A 105 -19.69 24.60 35.31
CA HIS A 105 -18.65 25.51 35.77
C HIS A 105 -19.25 26.77 36.42
N GLU A 106 -20.24 27.39 35.79
CA GLU A 106 -20.95 28.55 36.38
C GLU A 106 -21.70 28.22 37.68
N ILE A 107 -22.31 27.03 37.77
CA ILE A 107 -22.95 26.57 39.00
C ILE A 107 -21.91 26.39 40.11
N LEU A 108 -20.74 25.82 39.83
CA LEU A 108 -19.66 25.65 40.80
C LEU A 108 -19.09 27.00 41.28
N LEU A 109 -18.89 27.96 40.36
CA LEU A 109 -18.44 29.31 40.70
C LEU A 109 -19.48 30.08 41.53
N SER A 110 -20.77 29.94 41.21
CA SER A 110 -21.83 30.59 41.97
C SER A 110 -22.07 29.94 43.34
N GLN A 111 -21.77 28.65 43.49
CA GLN A 111 -21.82 27.95 44.78
C GLN A 111 -20.76 28.48 45.75
N SER A 112 -19.53 28.72 45.31
CA SER A 112 -18.48 29.28 46.19
C SER A 112 -18.80 30.70 46.65
N VAL A 113 -19.38 31.54 45.77
CA VAL A 113 -19.85 32.89 46.12
C VAL A 113 -21.05 32.84 47.06
N ARG A 114 -22.05 31.97 46.80
CA ARG A 114 -23.20 31.79 47.72
C ARG A 114 -22.77 31.26 49.08
N GLN A 115 -21.82 30.32 49.14
CA GLN A 115 -21.28 29.83 50.41
C GLN A 115 -20.51 30.92 51.17
N ALA A 116 -19.74 31.78 50.49
CA ALA A 116 -19.05 32.90 51.11
C ALA A 116 -20.02 33.98 51.65
N LEU A 117 -21.12 34.23 50.95
CA LEU A 117 -22.15 35.21 51.34
C LEU A 117 -23.12 34.69 52.43
N HIS A 118 -23.27 33.37 52.57
CA HIS A 118 -24.13 32.73 53.58
C HIS A 118 -23.33 32.13 54.76
N SER A 119 -22.40 32.90 55.33
CA SER A 119 -21.59 32.52 56.50
C SER A 119 -22.37 32.48 57.83
N GLY A 120 -23.70 32.46 57.82
CA GLY A 120 -24.54 32.64 59.01
C GLY A 120 -25.62 31.59 59.32
N GLN A 121 -25.87 30.57 58.48
CA GLN A 121 -26.92 29.57 58.78
C GLN A 121 -26.52 28.14 58.42
N ASN A 122 -26.55 27.27 59.44
CA ASN A 122 -26.20 25.85 59.44
C ASN A 122 -27.20 24.93 58.67
N GLN A 123 -27.56 25.26 57.43
CA GLN A 123 -28.37 24.36 56.57
C GLN A 123 -27.85 24.27 55.14
N LEU A 124 -26.60 23.81 54.94
CA LEU A 124 -26.05 23.58 53.60
C LEU A 124 -25.19 22.30 53.55
N LYS A 125 -25.66 21.19 54.12
CA LYS A 125 -25.12 19.86 53.80
C LYS A 125 -26.12 19.15 52.89
N GLU A 126 -25.64 18.76 51.71
CA GLU A 126 -26.33 18.10 50.57
C GLU A 126 -27.06 19.02 49.56
N MET A 127 -26.29 19.83 48.83
CA MET A 127 -26.71 20.26 47.48
C MET A 127 -26.07 19.33 46.44
N SER A 128 -26.84 18.34 45.99
CA SER A 128 -26.50 17.57 44.79
C SER A 128 -26.42 18.52 43.58
N VAL A 129 -25.48 18.25 42.65
CA VAL A 129 -25.35 19.03 41.41
C VAL A 129 -26.70 19.00 40.67
N PRO A 130 -27.30 20.14 40.30
CA PRO A 130 -28.59 20.16 39.61
C PRO A 130 -28.55 19.34 38.32
N VAL A 131 -29.60 18.55 38.07
CA VAL A 131 -29.79 17.90 36.77
C VAL A 131 -30.04 19.00 35.74
N LEU A 132 -29.05 19.26 34.89
CA LEU A 132 -29.15 20.27 33.84
C LEU A 132 -30.04 19.77 32.70
N GLU A 133 -31.04 20.57 32.34
CA GLU A 133 -31.92 20.30 31.20
C GLU A 133 -31.12 20.39 29.88
N ALA A 134 -31.36 19.44 28.96
CA ALA A 134 -30.61 19.32 27.72
C ALA A 134 -30.78 20.53 26.79
N ARG A 135 -31.97 21.16 26.75
CA ARG A 135 -32.25 22.33 25.91
C ARG A 135 -31.51 23.58 26.38
N ALA A 136 -31.51 23.84 27.69
CA ALA A 136 -30.72 24.90 28.28
C ALA A 136 -29.22 24.71 28.01
N CYS A 137 -28.74 23.46 28.09
CA CYS A 137 -27.37 23.13 27.70
C CYS A 137 -27.12 23.36 26.22
N ALA A 138 -28.02 22.96 25.33
CA ALA A 138 -27.89 23.22 23.90
C ALA A 138 -27.76 24.72 23.61
N ALA A 139 -28.64 25.55 24.18
CA ALA A 139 -28.62 27.00 23.99
C ALA A 139 -27.29 27.62 24.49
N ALA A 140 -26.87 27.26 25.71
CA ALA A 140 -25.63 27.77 26.30
C ALA A 140 -24.38 27.33 25.52
N GLY A 141 -24.33 26.07 25.11
CA GLY A 141 -23.20 25.51 24.39
C GLY A 141 -23.12 25.95 22.92
N GLN A 142 -24.26 26.15 22.25
CA GLN A 142 -24.30 26.52 20.84
C GLN A 142 -23.61 27.87 20.58
N SER A 143 -23.83 28.86 21.46
CA SER A 143 -23.20 30.17 21.35
C SER A 143 -21.67 30.08 21.43
N GLY A 144 -21.14 29.35 22.42
CA GLY A 144 -19.70 29.23 22.59
C GLY A 144 -19.05 28.30 21.56
N LEU A 145 -19.75 27.27 21.08
CA LEU A 145 -19.26 26.42 19.99
C LEU A 145 -19.08 27.24 18.70
N MET A 146 -20.01 28.14 18.40
CA MET A 146 -19.90 29.02 17.24
C MET A 146 -18.76 30.03 17.37
N ALA A 147 -18.61 30.64 18.55
CA ALA A 147 -17.50 31.56 18.82
C ALA A 147 -16.13 30.88 18.62
N LEU A 148 -16.02 29.59 18.98
CA LEU A 148 -14.82 28.81 18.77
C LEU A 148 -14.56 28.52 17.28
N TYR A 149 -15.58 28.14 16.51
CA TYR A 149 -15.42 27.98 15.06
C TYR A 149 -14.98 29.29 14.41
N GLU A 150 -15.62 30.41 14.73
CA GLU A 150 -15.29 31.72 14.20
C GLU A 150 -13.84 32.11 14.53
N ALA A 151 -13.42 31.92 15.79
CA ALA A 151 -12.04 32.19 16.19
C ALA A 151 -11.01 31.34 15.44
N MET A 152 -11.30 30.04 15.22
CA MET A 152 -10.40 29.13 14.52
C MET A 152 -10.32 29.43 13.02
N PHE A 153 -11.45 29.63 12.33
CA PHE A 153 -11.48 29.93 10.91
C PHE A 153 -10.90 31.31 10.57
N THR A 154 -11.00 32.28 11.48
CA THR A 154 -10.38 33.62 11.31
C THR A 154 -8.85 33.53 11.15
N GLN A 155 -8.20 32.53 11.77
CA GLN A 155 -6.75 32.32 11.60
C GLN A 155 -6.35 31.95 10.16
N TYR A 156 -7.30 31.45 9.37
CA TYR A 156 -7.12 31.06 7.97
C TYR A 156 -7.82 32.03 7.01
N SER A 157 -8.15 33.24 7.46
CA SER A 157 -8.84 34.28 6.67
C SER A 157 -10.15 33.79 6.03
N THR A 158 -10.83 32.85 6.69
CA THR A 158 -12.08 32.26 6.21
C THR A 158 -13.23 32.72 7.09
N CYS A 159 -14.25 33.31 6.48
CA CYS A 159 -15.47 33.71 7.20
C CYS A 159 -16.37 32.50 7.44
N THR A 160 -17.10 32.51 8.55
CA THR A 160 -18.12 31.49 8.87
C THR A 160 -19.46 32.13 9.16
N ALA A 161 -20.54 31.37 8.98
CA ALA A 161 -21.89 31.79 9.34
C ALA A 161 -22.66 30.65 10.01
N GLN A 162 -23.38 30.98 11.08
CA GLN A 162 -24.22 30.01 11.79
C GLN A 162 -25.57 29.84 11.11
N ILE A 163 -25.99 28.58 10.97
CA ILE A 163 -27.37 28.24 10.61
C ILE A 163 -27.90 27.18 11.57
N LEU A 164 -29.05 27.46 12.19
CA LEU A 164 -29.75 26.54 13.07
C LEU A 164 -31.02 26.05 12.38
N VAL A 165 -31.20 24.74 12.34
CA VAL A 165 -32.34 24.11 11.66
C VAL A 165 -33.07 23.14 12.56
N THR A 166 -34.34 22.93 12.27
CA THR A 166 -35.20 21.91 12.85
C THR A 166 -35.70 20.98 11.75
N ASN A 167 -36.24 19.82 12.12
CA ASN A 167 -36.80 18.89 11.12
C ASN A 167 -37.91 19.55 10.26
N LEU A 168 -38.69 20.47 10.86
CA LEU A 168 -39.79 21.16 10.18
C LEU A 168 -39.32 22.07 9.03
N ASP A 169 -38.09 22.58 9.09
CA ASP A 169 -37.58 23.51 8.08
C ASP A 169 -37.33 22.84 6.71
N PHE A 170 -37.20 21.51 6.71
CA PHE A 170 -37.07 20.71 5.48
C PHE A 170 -38.39 20.13 4.97
N HIS A 171 -39.45 20.15 5.79
CA HIS A 171 -40.77 19.65 5.42
C HIS A 171 -41.65 20.73 4.78
N ASP A 172 -41.44 21.99 5.16
CA ASP A 172 -42.11 23.13 4.55
C ASP A 172 -41.35 23.62 3.31
N ASP A 173 -42.03 23.65 2.15
CA ASP A 173 -41.42 24.03 0.87
C ASP A 173 -40.92 25.48 0.82
N GLN A 174 -41.53 26.39 1.58
CA GLN A 174 -41.09 27.78 1.61
C GLN A 174 -39.84 27.92 2.48
N LYS A 175 -39.84 27.31 3.68
CA LYS A 175 -38.68 27.32 4.58
C LYS A 175 -37.48 26.63 3.94
N ARG A 176 -37.69 25.51 3.26
CA ARG A 176 -36.65 24.79 2.52
C ARG A 176 -36.03 25.64 1.42
N ARG A 177 -36.84 26.34 0.63
CA ARG A 177 -36.35 27.29 -0.40
C ARG A 177 -35.57 28.44 0.20
N ASN A 178 -36.04 29.00 1.32
CA ASN A 178 -35.33 30.07 2.03
C ASN A 178 -33.97 29.59 2.54
N LEU A 179 -33.92 28.42 3.19
CA LEU A 179 -32.68 27.81 3.68
C LEU A 179 -31.67 27.60 2.54
N ASN A 180 -32.12 27.01 1.42
CA ASN A 180 -31.26 26.81 0.25
C ASN A 180 -30.75 28.12 -0.32
N SER A 181 -31.61 29.14 -0.44
CA SER A 181 -31.21 30.46 -0.93
C SER A 181 -30.14 31.09 -0.05
N THR A 182 -30.31 31.01 1.27
CA THR A 182 -29.33 31.53 2.24
C THR A 182 -28.00 30.79 2.11
N LEU A 183 -28.01 29.45 2.06
CA LEU A 183 -26.79 28.66 1.93
C LEU A 183 -26.04 28.95 0.63
N HIS A 184 -26.75 29.07 -0.50
CA HIS A 184 -26.13 29.42 -1.78
C HIS A 184 -25.49 30.80 -1.75
N GLU A 185 -26.12 31.79 -1.11
CA GLU A 185 -25.56 33.13 -1.02
C GLU A 185 -24.31 33.18 -0.14
N LEU A 186 -24.30 32.46 0.98
CA LEU A 186 -23.10 32.32 1.83
C LEU A 186 -21.94 31.68 1.06
N LEU A 187 -22.19 30.58 0.34
CA LEU A 187 -21.16 29.92 -0.45
C LEU A 187 -20.62 30.83 -1.57
N ARG A 188 -21.48 31.60 -2.24
CA ARG A 188 -21.07 32.61 -3.24
C ARG A 188 -20.17 33.70 -2.66
N MET A 189 -20.38 34.07 -1.41
CA MET A 189 -19.54 35.02 -0.67
C MET A 189 -18.27 34.37 -0.10
N ASN A 190 -17.98 33.11 -0.44
CA ASN A 190 -16.84 32.34 0.08
C ASN A 190 -16.88 32.19 1.62
N ILE A 191 -18.10 32.09 2.20
CA ILE A 191 -18.32 31.89 3.63
C ILE A 191 -18.64 30.43 3.88
N VAL A 192 -17.98 29.81 4.87
CA VAL A 192 -18.24 28.42 5.28
C VAL A 192 -19.45 28.38 6.22
N PRO A 193 -20.59 27.78 5.83
CA PRO A 193 -21.74 27.64 6.71
C PRO A 193 -21.47 26.56 7.76
N ILE A 194 -21.76 26.88 9.03
CA ILE A 194 -21.73 25.95 10.17
C ILE A 194 -23.19 25.67 10.57
N ILE A 195 -23.67 24.49 10.21
CA ILE A 195 -25.05 24.04 10.42
C ILE A 195 -25.12 23.15 11.66
N ASN A 196 -26.13 23.37 12.50
CA ASN A 196 -26.47 22.45 13.59
C ASN A 196 -27.99 22.37 13.80
N THR A 197 -28.47 21.32 14.47
CA THR A 197 -29.85 21.24 14.94
C THR A 197 -30.11 22.28 16.03
N ASN A 198 -31.27 22.92 15.98
CA ASN A 198 -31.70 23.87 17.01
C ASN A 198 -32.31 23.13 18.21
N ASP A 199 -31.50 22.35 18.94
CA ASP A 199 -31.95 21.52 20.05
C ASP A 199 -32.61 22.32 21.19
N ALA A 200 -32.42 23.65 21.23
CA ALA A 200 -33.05 24.54 22.21
C ALA A 200 -34.58 24.63 22.04
N VAL A 201 -35.11 24.39 20.83
CA VAL A 201 -36.54 24.56 20.50
C VAL A 201 -37.18 23.29 19.93
N VAL A 202 -36.44 22.18 19.83
CA VAL A 202 -36.97 20.90 19.33
C VAL A 202 -37.89 20.27 20.40
N PRO A 203 -39.10 19.78 20.03
CA PRO A 203 -40.01 19.10 20.94
C PRO A 203 -39.37 17.84 21.56
N PRO A 204 -39.81 17.40 22.77
CA PRO A 204 -39.25 16.21 23.40
C PRO A 204 -39.45 15.00 22.49
N PRO A 205 -38.52 14.02 22.46
CA PRO A 205 -38.74 12.80 21.70
C PRO A 205 -39.98 12.09 22.23
N GLU A 206 -41.06 12.05 21.43
CA GLU A 206 -42.23 11.25 21.76
C GLU A 206 -41.89 9.76 21.63
N PRO A 207 -42.21 8.92 22.63
CA PRO A 207 -42.05 7.48 22.51
C PRO A 207 -43.12 6.94 21.55
N ASN A 208 -42.68 6.44 20.40
CA ASN A 208 -43.47 5.72 19.39
C ASN A 208 -44.56 6.54 18.68
N SER A 209 -44.16 7.22 17.61
CA SER A 209 -45.08 7.52 16.49
C SER A 209 -44.37 7.27 15.15
N ASP A 210 -44.09 6.00 14.86
CA ASP A 210 -43.77 5.57 13.51
C ASP A 210 -45.07 5.60 12.69
N LEU A 211 -45.29 6.69 11.96
CA LEU A 211 -46.34 6.78 10.94
C LEU A 211 -45.77 7.30 9.61
N GLN A 212 -45.56 6.31 8.73
CA GLN A 212 -45.96 6.26 7.32
C GLN A 212 -45.45 7.33 6.34
N GLY A 213 -44.46 6.93 5.53
CA GLY A 213 -44.11 7.52 4.24
C GLY A 213 -42.77 6.99 3.70
N VAL A 214 -42.78 6.27 2.57
CA VAL A 214 -41.61 5.53 2.01
C VAL A 214 -40.49 6.43 1.45
N ASN A 215 -40.60 7.76 1.51
CA ASN A 215 -39.62 8.69 0.91
C ASN A 215 -39.07 9.78 1.85
N VAL A 216 -39.09 9.58 3.18
CA VAL A 216 -38.69 10.61 4.13
C VAL A 216 -37.71 10.07 5.18
N ILE A 217 -36.48 10.59 5.20
CA ILE A 217 -35.63 10.51 6.41
C ILE A 217 -36.21 11.48 7.45
N SER A 218 -36.64 10.93 8.59
CA SER A 218 -36.97 11.71 9.78
C SER A 218 -35.66 12.21 10.40
N ILE A 219 -35.45 13.54 10.47
CA ILE A 219 -34.27 14.11 11.14
C ILE A 219 -34.43 13.90 12.64
N LYS A 220 -33.87 12.80 13.15
CA LYS A 220 -33.76 12.47 14.57
C LYS A 220 -32.36 12.75 15.14
N ASP A 221 -31.35 12.83 14.27
CA ASP A 221 -29.93 13.06 14.59
C ASP A 221 -29.18 13.85 13.51
N ASN A 222 -27.95 14.29 13.82
CA ASN A 222 -27.13 15.09 12.89
C ASN A 222 -26.61 14.29 11.70
N ASP A 223 -26.64 12.96 11.76
CA ASP A 223 -26.32 12.08 10.62
C ASP A 223 -27.40 12.23 9.53
N SER A 224 -28.66 12.14 9.92
CA SER A 224 -29.82 12.35 9.05
C SER A 224 -29.89 13.77 8.48
N LEU A 225 -29.54 14.77 9.31
CA LEU A 225 -29.44 16.17 8.87
C LEU A 225 -28.37 16.34 7.78
N ALA A 226 -27.17 15.80 7.99
CA ALA A 226 -26.07 15.95 7.04
C ALA A 226 -26.37 15.30 5.69
N ALA A 227 -26.96 14.11 5.70
CA ALA A 227 -27.41 13.43 4.47
C ALA A 227 -28.45 14.26 3.71
N ARG A 228 -29.46 14.78 4.41
CA ARG A 228 -30.52 15.59 3.78
C ARG A 228 -29.99 16.90 3.22
N LEU A 229 -29.15 17.60 4.00
CA LEU A 229 -28.51 18.83 3.56
C LEU A 229 -27.64 18.60 2.32
N ALA A 230 -26.86 17.53 2.31
CA ALA A 230 -25.97 17.22 1.19
C ALA A 230 -26.74 16.99 -0.12
N VAL A 231 -27.84 16.24 -0.07
CA VAL A 231 -28.69 16.02 -1.25
C VAL A 231 -29.41 17.30 -1.68
N GLU A 232 -29.98 18.05 -0.75
CA GLU A 232 -30.71 19.29 -1.06
C GLU A 232 -29.78 20.36 -1.66
N MET A 233 -28.55 20.47 -1.14
CA MET A 233 -27.51 21.36 -1.65
C MET A 233 -26.76 20.76 -2.84
N LYS A 234 -27.13 19.58 -3.35
CA LYS A 234 -26.44 18.91 -4.46
C LYS A 234 -24.92 18.83 -4.25
N ALA A 235 -24.52 18.46 -3.04
CA ALA A 235 -23.12 18.26 -2.70
C ALA A 235 -22.57 17.03 -3.46
N ASP A 236 -21.33 17.14 -3.93
CA ASP A 236 -20.64 16.06 -4.63
C ASP A 236 -20.19 14.97 -3.64
N LEU A 237 -19.85 15.39 -2.41
CA LEU A 237 -19.29 14.54 -1.36
C LEU A 237 -19.81 14.91 0.04
N LEU A 238 -20.23 13.91 0.80
CA LEU A 238 -20.49 13.95 2.23
C LEU A 238 -19.43 13.13 2.97
N ILE A 239 -18.66 13.79 3.85
CA ILE A 239 -17.69 13.13 4.75
C ILE A 239 -18.30 13.09 6.15
N ALA A 240 -18.64 11.90 6.62
CA ALA A 240 -19.20 11.68 7.95
C ALA A 240 -18.10 11.22 8.93
N LEU A 241 -17.57 12.16 9.71
CA LEU A 241 -16.57 11.88 10.74
C LEU A 241 -17.23 11.39 12.04
N SER A 242 -16.79 10.23 12.53
CA SER A 242 -17.23 9.60 13.78
C SER A 242 -16.05 9.11 14.63
N ASP A 243 -16.35 8.42 15.72
CA ASP A 243 -15.45 7.62 16.56
C ASP A 243 -15.08 6.24 15.99
N VAL A 244 -15.71 5.82 14.89
CA VAL A 244 -15.42 4.55 14.20
C VAL A 244 -14.52 4.76 12.99
N GLU A 245 -13.72 3.75 12.62
CA GLU A 245 -12.90 3.81 11.39
C GLU A 245 -13.73 3.75 10.12
N GLY A 246 -14.81 2.98 10.12
CA GLY A 246 -15.72 2.81 8.99
C GLY A 246 -16.62 1.60 9.21
N LEU A 247 -16.96 0.90 8.13
CA LEU A 247 -17.65 -0.39 8.18
C LEU A 247 -16.64 -1.53 8.25
N TYR A 248 -16.97 -2.55 9.02
CA TYR A 248 -16.18 -3.78 9.10
C TYR A 248 -16.99 -4.95 8.53
N ASP A 249 -16.29 -5.95 8.01
CA ASP A 249 -16.88 -7.22 7.55
C ASP A 249 -17.41 -8.10 8.69
N SER A 250 -16.94 -7.87 9.90
CA SER A 250 -17.33 -8.55 11.14
C SER A 250 -17.30 -7.58 12.33
N PRO A 251 -17.88 -7.94 13.50
CA PRO A 251 -17.95 -7.03 14.64
C PRO A 251 -16.58 -6.45 15.06
N PRO A 252 -16.48 -5.13 15.24
CA PRO A 252 -15.21 -4.50 15.62
C PRO A 252 -14.72 -5.02 16.98
N GLY A 253 -13.58 -5.72 16.98
CA GLY A 253 -12.99 -6.35 18.17
C GLY A 253 -12.79 -7.87 18.09
N SER A 254 -13.27 -8.54 17.03
CA SER A 254 -12.78 -9.88 16.69
C SER A 254 -11.39 -9.79 16.06
N ASP A 255 -10.55 -10.82 16.28
CA ASP A 255 -9.18 -10.87 15.74
C ASP A 255 -9.13 -10.74 14.21
N ASP A 256 -10.21 -11.14 13.51
CA ASP A 256 -10.31 -11.13 12.05
C ASP A 256 -11.11 -9.94 11.47
N ALA A 257 -11.50 -8.95 12.27
CA ALA A 257 -12.30 -7.83 11.75
C ALA A 257 -11.50 -6.93 10.80
N LYS A 258 -11.92 -6.85 9.53
CA LYS A 258 -11.29 -6.01 8.50
C LYS A 258 -12.18 -4.84 8.11
N LEU A 259 -11.54 -3.68 7.92
CA LEU A 259 -12.21 -2.47 7.45
C LEU A 259 -12.60 -2.64 5.97
N ILE A 260 -13.83 -2.30 5.64
CA ILE A 260 -14.35 -2.28 4.27
C ILE A 260 -14.00 -0.92 3.66
N ASP A 261 -13.09 -0.90 2.69
CA ASP A 261 -12.70 0.34 2.02
C ASP A 261 -13.78 0.87 1.06
N ILE A 262 -14.49 -0.02 0.38
CA ILE A 262 -15.58 0.35 -0.54
C ILE A 262 -16.79 -0.51 -0.23
N PHE A 263 -17.90 0.15 0.10
CA PHE A 263 -19.17 -0.50 0.33
C PHE A 263 -20.09 -0.33 -0.88
N TYR A 264 -20.55 -1.45 -1.42
CA TYR A 264 -21.58 -1.53 -2.46
C TYR A 264 -22.92 -1.92 -1.81
N PRO A 265 -24.01 -1.14 -2.00
CA PRO A 265 -25.30 -1.41 -1.36
C PRO A 265 -25.88 -2.81 -1.65
N GLY A 266 -25.53 -3.45 -2.76
CA GLY A 266 -25.99 -4.80 -3.08
C GLY A 266 -25.41 -5.90 -2.17
N ASP A 267 -24.34 -5.62 -1.43
CA ASP A 267 -23.70 -6.57 -0.50
C ASP A 267 -24.26 -6.41 0.94
N GLN A 268 -25.43 -5.79 1.14
CA GLN A 268 -26.02 -5.52 2.47
C GLN A 268 -26.17 -6.73 3.41
N GLN A 269 -26.23 -7.96 2.87
CA GLN A 269 -26.37 -9.18 3.67
C GLN A 269 -25.10 -9.57 4.45
N SER A 270 -23.94 -8.97 4.15
CA SER A 270 -22.65 -9.31 4.77
C SER A 270 -22.24 -8.41 5.94
N ILE A 271 -23.02 -7.39 6.30
CA ILE A 271 -22.65 -6.43 7.36
C ILE A 271 -23.31 -6.81 8.70
N THR A 272 -22.48 -6.95 9.74
CA THR A 272 -22.95 -7.10 11.13
C THR A 272 -22.78 -5.78 11.88
N PHE A 273 -23.87 -5.18 12.35
CA PHE A 273 -23.82 -3.92 13.12
C PHE A 273 -23.51 -4.18 14.60
N GLY A 274 -22.44 -3.55 15.11
CA GLY A 274 -22.13 -3.52 16.54
C GLY A 274 -23.13 -2.71 17.37
N THR A 275 -23.10 -2.89 18.69
CA THR A 275 -23.96 -2.19 19.66
C THR A 275 -23.73 -0.66 19.69
N LYS A 276 -24.79 0.10 20.03
CA LYS A 276 -24.81 1.58 20.09
C LYS A 276 -23.66 2.17 20.92
N SER A 277 -23.10 3.30 20.48
CA SER A 277 -22.07 4.04 21.24
C SER A 277 -22.67 4.69 22.50
N ARG A 278 -21.85 4.94 23.52
CA ARG A 278 -22.27 5.49 24.83
C ARG A 278 -22.81 6.93 24.77
N VAL A 279 -22.44 7.72 23.75
CA VAL A 279 -22.71 9.18 23.69
C VAL A 279 -23.52 9.65 22.48
N GLY A 280 -23.69 8.79 21.46
CA GLY A 280 -24.43 9.13 20.24
C GLY A 280 -25.91 8.73 20.35
N ILE A 281 -26.81 9.58 19.84
CA ILE A 281 -28.24 9.24 19.72
C ILE A 281 -28.44 8.16 18.64
N GLY A 282 -27.56 8.11 17.62
CA GLY A 282 -27.59 7.16 16.49
C GLY A 282 -26.41 6.16 16.48
N GLY A 283 -26.72 4.87 16.36
CA GLY A 283 -25.74 3.78 16.19
C GLY A 283 -25.13 3.70 14.78
N MET A 284 -24.35 2.66 14.48
CA MET A 284 -23.79 2.44 13.14
C MET A 284 -24.87 2.27 12.06
N GLU A 285 -25.99 1.65 12.42
CA GLU A 285 -27.15 1.51 11.54
C GLU A 285 -27.70 2.86 11.06
N ALA A 286 -27.78 3.86 11.94
CA ALA A 286 -28.26 5.20 11.58
C ALA A 286 -27.32 5.89 10.58
N LYS A 287 -26.00 5.76 10.78
CA LYS A 287 -24.98 6.31 9.88
C LYS A 287 -25.03 5.66 8.50
N VAL A 288 -25.15 4.33 8.44
CA VAL A 288 -25.26 3.60 7.17
C VAL A 288 -26.56 3.96 6.45
N LYS A 289 -27.67 4.07 7.17
CA LYS A 289 -28.96 4.49 6.58
C LYS A 289 -28.89 5.89 6.00
N ALA A 290 -28.28 6.84 6.72
CA ALA A 290 -28.08 8.20 6.24
C ALA A 290 -27.15 8.23 5.01
N ALA A 291 -26.05 7.48 5.04
CA ALA A 291 -25.10 7.38 3.92
C ALA A 291 -25.75 6.79 2.66
N LEU A 292 -26.51 5.70 2.80
CA LEU A 292 -27.23 5.07 1.69
C LEU A 292 -28.27 5.99 1.06
N TRP A 293 -29.00 6.75 1.88
CA TRP A 293 -29.99 7.70 1.39
C TRP A 293 -29.33 8.87 0.64
N ALA A 294 -28.21 9.40 1.16
CA ALA A 294 -27.45 10.43 0.46
C ALA A 294 -26.88 9.92 -0.87
N LEU A 295 -26.39 8.67 -0.90
CA LEU A 295 -25.93 8.01 -2.12
C LEU A 295 -27.05 7.91 -3.17
N GLN A 296 -28.24 7.46 -2.77
CA GLN A 296 -29.42 7.41 -3.64
C GLN A 296 -29.86 8.79 -4.14
N GLY A 297 -29.59 9.84 -3.37
CA GLY A 297 -29.80 11.24 -3.74
C GLY A 297 -28.73 11.83 -4.67
N GLY A 298 -27.73 11.04 -5.08
CA GLY A 298 -26.68 11.47 -6.00
C GLY A 298 -25.43 12.04 -5.34
N THR A 299 -25.32 11.98 -4.00
CA THR A 299 -24.15 12.46 -3.26
C THR A 299 -23.23 11.31 -2.86
N SER A 300 -21.93 11.42 -3.16
CA SER A 300 -20.94 10.43 -2.74
C SER A 300 -20.72 10.49 -1.23
N VAL A 301 -20.52 9.36 -0.55
CA VAL A 301 -20.39 9.36 0.92
C VAL A 301 -19.15 8.60 1.39
N VAL A 302 -18.45 9.17 2.37
CA VAL A 302 -17.37 8.49 3.11
C VAL A 302 -17.65 8.57 4.60
N ILE A 303 -17.62 7.43 5.30
CA ILE A 303 -17.64 7.35 6.77
C ILE A 303 -16.23 7.09 7.25
N ALA A 304 -15.69 7.93 8.14
CA ALA A 304 -14.30 7.81 8.61
C ALA A 304 -14.13 8.20 10.09
N ASN A 305 -12.98 7.81 10.68
CA ASN A 305 -12.63 8.19 12.03
C ASN A 305 -12.16 9.65 12.09
N GLY A 306 -12.83 10.49 12.88
CA GLY A 306 -12.39 11.83 13.20
C GLY A 306 -11.65 11.94 14.55
N THR A 307 -11.52 10.85 15.31
CA THR A 307 -11.01 10.85 16.68
C THR A 307 -9.56 10.40 16.85
N HIS A 308 -9.05 9.57 15.93
CA HIS A 308 -7.79 8.87 16.09
C HIS A 308 -6.59 9.71 15.61
N PRO A 309 -5.62 10.07 16.47
CA PRO A 309 -4.48 10.92 16.09
C PRO A 309 -3.46 10.25 15.14
N LYS A 310 -3.47 8.91 15.04
CA LYS A 310 -2.45 8.14 14.32
C LYS A 310 -2.77 7.84 12.84
N VAL A 311 -3.97 8.12 12.35
CA VAL A 311 -4.38 7.81 10.95
C VAL A 311 -4.29 9.07 10.08
N THR A 312 -3.18 9.80 10.20
CA THR A 312 -2.90 11.11 9.56
C THR A 312 -3.69 12.28 10.18
N GLY A 313 -3.01 13.39 10.44
CA GLY A 313 -3.65 14.64 10.88
C GLY A 313 -4.52 15.32 9.82
N HIS A 314 -4.84 14.60 8.74
CA HIS A 314 -5.30 15.13 7.44
C HIS A 314 -6.46 14.29 6.84
N VAL A 315 -7.32 13.70 7.69
CA VAL A 315 -8.42 12.81 7.30
C VAL A 315 -9.31 13.33 6.16
N ILE A 316 -9.71 14.60 6.16
CA ILE A 316 -10.60 15.21 5.17
C ILE A 316 -9.86 15.37 3.84
N THR A 317 -8.65 15.95 3.88
CA THR A 317 -7.84 16.14 2.67
C THR A 317 -7.42 14.81 2.06
N ASP A 318 -7.08 13.81 2.87
CA ASP A 318 -6.74 12.46 2.42
C ASP A 318 -7.92 11.77 1.72
N ILE A 319 -9.13 11.90 2.28
CA ILE A 319 -10.37 11.40 1.64
C ILE A 319 -10.59 12.11 0.30
N VAL A 320 -10.45 13.43 0.25
CA VAL A 320 -10.62 14.21 -0.99
C VAL A 320 -9.56 13.84 -2.03
N GLU A 321 -8.33 13.56 -1.62
CA GLU A 321 -7.27 13.07 -2.53
C GLU A 321 -7.53 11.65 -3.06
N GLY A 322 -8.48 10.93 -2.46
CA GLY A 322 -8.88 9.59 -2.88
C GLY A 322 -8.17 8.47 -2.13
N LYS A 323 -7.45 8.77 -1.04
CA LYS A 323 -6.77 7.76 -0.20
C LYS A 323 -7.79 6.84 0.48
N LYS A 324 -7.36 5.65 0.88
CA LYS A 324 -8.18 4.64 1.59
C LYS A 324 -8.35 4.97 3.06
N VAL A 325 -9.05 6.08 3.31
CA VAL A 325 -9.44 6.51 4.65
C VAL A 325 -10.94 6.26 4.80
N GLY A 326 -11.30 5.49 5.84
CA GLY A 326 -12.66 5.07 6.13
C GLY A 326 -13.32 4.23 5.05
N THR A 327 -14.65 4.20 5.01
CA THR A 327 -15.44 3.43 4.02
C THR A 327 -16.12 4.36 3.01
N PHE A 328 -15.85 4.14 1.73
CA PHE A 328 -16.46 4.85 0.61
C PHE A 328 -17.68 4.11 0.08
N PHE A 329 -18.81 4.78 -0.02
CA PHE A 329 -20.06 4.22 -0.51
C PHE A 329 -20.16 4.46 -2.03
N SER A 330 -20.25 3.37 -2.81
CA SER A 330 -20.33 3.45 -4.27
C SER A 330 -21.52 2.67 -4.81
N GLU A 331 -22.16 3.20 -5.86
CA GLU A 331 -23.19 2.48 -6.63
C GLU A 331 -22.59 1.45 -7.60
N VAL A 332 -21.26 1.43 -7.76
CA VAL A 332 -20.57 0.49 -8.64
C VAL A 332 -19.85 -0.53 -7.77
N LYS A 333 -20.19 -1.81 -7.97
CA LYS A 333 -19.45 -2.90 -7.36
C LYS A 333 -18.00 -2.86 -7.85
N PRO A 334 -16.99 -2.87 -6.95
CA PRO A 334 -15.60 -2.98 -7.36
C PRO A 334 -15.41 -4.17 -8.30
N ALA A 335 -14.70 -3.97 -9.41
CA ALA A 335 -14.45 -5.02 -10.38
C ALA A 335 -13.33 -5.93 -9.88
N GLY A 336 -13.64 -7.22 -9.69
CA GLY A 336 -12.69 -8.24 -9.26
C GLY A 336 -12.51 -8.34 -7.73
N PRO A 337 -11.71 -9.32 -7.28
CA PRO A 337 -11.36 -9.49 -5.86
C PRO A 337 -10.55 -8.30 -5.34
N THR A 338 -10.65 -8.02 -4.03
CA THR A 338 -9.77 -7.04 -3.38
C THR A 338 -8.33 -7.55 -3.35
N VAL A 339 -7.37 -6.66 -3.08
CA VAL A 339 -5.95 -7.04 -3.03
C VAL A 339 -5.66 -8.05 -1.91
N GLU A 340 -6.37 -7.97 -0.79
CA GLU A 340 -6.30 -8.93 0.32
C GLU A 340 -6.83 -10.30 -0.12
N GLN A 341 -7.96 -10.32 -0.82
CA GLN A 341 -8.53 -11.55 -1.38
C GLN A 341 -7.59 -12.17 -2.42
N GLN A 342 -6.98 -11.36 -3.29
CA GLN A 342 -5.96 -11.84 -4.23
C GLN A 342 -4.75 -12.43 -3.49
N ALA A 343 -4.28 -11.78 -2.43
CA ALA A 343 -3.17 -12.27 -1.61
C ALA A 343 -3.51 -13.58 -0.88
N GLU A 344 -4.74 -13.73 -0.37
CA GLU A 344 -5.23 -14.97 0.26
C GLU A 344 -5.37 -16.11 -0.76
N MET A 345 -5.94 -15.83 -1.94
CA MET A 345 -6.01 -16.76 -3.06
C MET A 345 -4.61 -17.21 -3.50
N ALA A 346 -3.68 -16.26 -3.67
CA ALA A 346 -2.28 -16.53 -3.98
C ALA A 346 -1.65 -17.42 -2.93
N ARG A 347 -1.81 -17.10 -1.64
CA ARG A 347 -1.24 -17.91 -0.54
C ARG A 347 -1.77 -19.34 -0.53
N SER A 348 -3.08 -19.53 -0.73
CA SER A 348 -3.69 -20.86 -0.83
C SER A 348 -3.17 -21.63 -2.05
N GLY A 349 -3.13 -20.96 -3.21
CA GLY A 349 -2.58 -21.49 -4.45
C GLY A 349 -1.12 -21.90 -4.32
N GLY A 350 -0.29 -21.08 -3.67
CA GLY A 350 1.13 -21.35 -3.41
C GLY A 350 1.36 -22.57 -2.52
N ARG A 351 0.53 -22.78 -1.49
CA ARG A 351 0.60 -24.01 -0.67
C ARG A 351 0.31 -25.26 -1.49
N THR A 352 -0.70 -25.19 -2.37
CA THR A 352 -1.04 -26.29 -3.27
C THR A 352 0.07 -26.53 -4.28
N LEU A 353 0.60 -25.46 -4.88
CA LEU A 353 1.73 -25.48 -5.80
C LEU A 353 2.99 -26.09 -5.18
N ALA A 354 3.32 -25.73 -3.93
CA ALA A 354 4.45 -26.29 -3.17
C ALA A 354 4.30 -27.79 -2.88
N SER A 355 3.05 -28.29 -2.85
CA SER A 355 2.75 -29.72 -2.62
C SER A 355 2.77 -30.57 -3.89
N LEU A 356 2.79 -29.96 -5.08
CA LEU A 356 2.91 -30.68 -6.35
C LEU A 356 4.26 -31.39 -6.46
N LEU A 357 4.31 -32.43 -7.28
CA LEU A 357 5.55 -33.08 -7.66
C LEU A 357 6.41 -32.13 -8.49
N PRO A 358 7.76 -32.23 -8.43
CA PRO A 358 8.64 -31.37 -9.22
C PRO A 358 8.36 -31.42 -10.74
N GLU A 359 8.01 -32.59 -11.26
CA GLU A 359 7.70 -32.80 -12.68
C GLU A 359 6.44 -32.04 -13.10
N GLN A 360 5.44 -31.95 -12.22
CA GLN A 360 4.21 -31.20 -12.46
C GLN A 360 4.47 -29.69 -12.52
N ARG A 361 5.36 -29.17 -11.66
CA ARG A 361 5.77 -27.75 -11.72
C ARG A 361 6.57 -27.46 -12.99
N ALA A 362 7.45 -28.37 -13.39
CA ALA A 362 8.20 -28.26 -14.65
C ALA A 362 7.26 -28.28 -15.87
N GLU A 363 6.23 -29.13 -15.86
CA GLU A 363 5.22 -29.22 -16.93
C GLU A 363 4.47 -27.89 -17.11
N ILE A 364 4.07 -27.22 -16.01
CA ILE A 364 3.45 -25.89 -16.06
C ILE A 364 4.36 -24.89 -16.78
N ILE A 365 5.64 -24.87 -16.42
CA ILE A 365 6.61 -23.90 -16.96
C ILE A 365 6.87 -24.18 -18.46
N CYS A 366 6.99 -25.46 -18.84
CA CYS A 366 7.15 -25.86 -20.23
C CYS A 366 5.91 -25.45 -21.06
N HIS A 367 4.71 -25.69 -20.53
CA HIS A 367 3.48 -25.28 -21.21
C HIS A 367 3.38 -23.77 -21.38
N LEU A 368 3.77 -22.99 -20.37
CA LEU A 368 3.87 -21.53 -20.51
C LEU A 368 4.87 -21.12 -21.60
N ALA A 369 6.00 -21.81 -21.72
CA ALA A 369 6.98 -21.54 -22.78
C ALA A 369 6.43 -21.83 -24.19
N ASP A 370 5.61 -22.87 -24.33
CA ASP A 370 4.93 -23.21 -25.58
C ASP A 370 3.88 -22.15 -25.92
N LEU A 371 3.03 -21.75 -24.95
CA LEU A 371 2.03 -20.68 -25.11
C LEU A 371 2.65 -19.34 -25.54
N LEU A 372 3.82 -18.97 -25.02
CA LEU A 372 4.53 -17.75 -25.46
C LEU A 372 4.94 -17.81 -26.94
N THR A 373 5.17 -19.01 -27.47
CA THR A 373 5.54 -19.24 -28.87
C THR A 373 4.30 -19.29 -29.76
N ASP A 374 3.25 -19.98 -29.32
CA ASP A 374 2.02 -20.18 -30.07
C ASP A 374 1.18 -18.89 -30.15
N GLN A 375 1.04 -18.16 -29.04
CA GLN A 375 0.27 -16.92 -28.95
C GLN A 375 1.10 -15.66 -29.25
N LYS A 376 2.27 -15.82 -29.88
CA LYS A 376 3.23 -14.74 -30.16
C LYS A 376 2.59 -13.53 -30.86
N GLU A 377 1.74 -13.77 -31.87
CA GLU A 377 1.11 -12.68 -32.63
C GLU A 377 0.15 -11.84 -31.76
N GLU A 378 -0.61 -12.47 -30.87
CA GLU A 378 -1.50 -11.78 -29.94
C GLU A 378 -0.70 -10.95 -28.91
N ILE A 379 0.40 -11.51 -28.38
CA ILE A 379 1.27 -10.82 -27.42
C ILE A 379 1.88 -9.57 -28.07
N LEU A 380 2.40 -9.70 -29.30
CA LEU A 380 3.01 -8.57 -30.02
C LEU A 380 1.97 -7.51 -30.40
N SER A 381 0.73 -7.93 -30.72
CA SER A 381 -0.38 -7.00 -30.96
C SER A 381 -0.72 -6.18 -29.71
N ALA A 382 -0.86 -6.83 -28.56
CA ALA A 382 -1.09 -6.16 -27.28
C ALA A 382 0.05 -5.20 -26.90
N ASN A 383 1.30 -5.62 -27.11
CA ASN A 383 2.47 -4.78 -26.87
C ASN A 383 2.52 -3.56 -27.79
N LYS A 384 2.12 -3.73 -29.05
CA LYS A 384 2.04 -2.61 -30.00
C LYS A 384 1.06 -1.54 -29.51
N THR A 385 -0.11 -1.92 -29.01
CA THR A 385 -1.08 -0.97 -28.43
C THR A 385 -0.51 -0.23 -27.22
N ASP A 386 0.17 -0.93 -26.31
CA ASP A 386 0.85 -0.31 -25.16
C ASP A 386 1.94 0.69 -25.62
N MET A 387 2.76 0.31 -26.61
CA MET A 387 3.80 1.16 -27.18
C MET A 387 3.20 2.44 -27.81
N GLU A 388 2.12 2.32 -28.59
CA GLU A 388 1.44 3.47 -29.22
C GLU A 388 0.92 4.47 -28.18
N ILE A 389 0.34 3.99 -27.07
CA ILE A 389 -0.13 4.84 -25.97
C ILE A 389 1.05 5.50 -25.23
N ALA A 390 2.15 4.76 -25.06
CA ALA A 390 3.29 5.16 -24.25
C ALA A 390 4.22 6.19 -24.92
N VAL A 391 4.29 6.23 -26.27
CA VAL A 391 5.23 7.09 -27.01
C VAL A 391 5.13 8.57 -26.63
N SER A 392 3.93 9.07 -26.32
CA SER A 392 3.71 10.47 -25.93
C SER A 392 3.92 10.75 -24.43
N ARG A 393 4.13 9.71 -23.61
CA ARG A 393 4.08 9.80 -22.14
C ARG A 393 5.36 9.34 -21.45
N LEU A 394 6.15 8.49 -22.09
CA LEU A 394 7.34 7.88 -21.51
C LEU A 394 8.63 8.37 -22.18
N SER A 395 9.72 8.32 -21.41
CA SER A 395 11.06 8.60 -21.92
C SER A 395 11.55 7.46 -22.84
N PRO A 396 12.49 7.73 -23.76
CA PRO A 396 13.03 6.70 -24.65
C PRO A 396 13.59 5.45 -23.95
N PRO A 397 14.29 5.54 -22.79
CA PRO A 397 14.75 4.36 -22.06
C PRO A 397 13.62 3.46 -21.56
N LEU A 398 12.51 4.04 -21.10
CA LEU A 398 11.34 3.28 -20.64
C LEU A 398 10.61 2.62 -21.81
N LEU A 399 10.51 3.30 -22.97
CA LEU A 399 9.96 2.71 -24.19
C LEU A 399 10.79 1.51 -24.68
N LYS A 400 12.13 1.60 -24.63
CA LYS A 400 13.00 0.48 -25.02
C LYS A 400 12.78 -0.74 -24.12
N ARG A 401 12.57 -0.52 -22.83
CA ARG A 401 12.25 -1.59 -21.85
C ARG A 401 10.85 -2.18 -22.11
N LEU A 402 9.86 -1.35 -22.45
CA LEU A 402 8.47 -1.75 -22.69
C LEU A 402 8.32 -2.63 -23.94
N SER A 403 9.16 -2.43 -24.95
CA SER A 403 9.08 -3.16 -26.22
C SER A 403 9.33 -4.67 -26.08
N LEU A 404 8.44 -5.48 -26.66
CA LEU A 404 8.63 -6.90 -26.91
C LEU A 404 8.91 -7.15 -28.40
N SER A 405 9.74 -8.15 -28.66
CA SER A 405 10.07 -8.61 -30.02
C SER A 405 10.01 -10.12 -30.08
N SER A 406 9.88 -10.67 -31.28
CA SER A 406 9.92 -12.13 -31.49
C SER A 406 11.19 -12.77 -30.92
N ALA A 407 12.34 -12.07 -31.03
CA ALA A 407 13.60 -12.53 -30.45
C ALA A 407 13.53 -12.60 -28.92
N LYS A 408 12.97 -11.57 -28.25
CA LYS A 408 12.77 -11.58 -26.79
C LYS A 408 11.84 -12.71 -26.35
N LEU A 409 10.72 -12.92 -27.05
CA LEU A 409 9.78 -14.00 -26.73
C LEU A 409 10.43 -15.38 -26.88
N ASN A 410 11.24 -15.59 -27.92
CA ASN A 410 12.01 -16.83 -28.07
C ASN A 410 13.03 -17.02 -26.95
N SER A 411 13.77 -15.98 -26.56
CA SER A 411 14.70 -16.04 -25.44
C SER A 411 13.98 -16.35 -24.12
N LEU A 412 12.79 -15.78 -23.90
CA LEU A 412 11.95 -16.09 -22.74
C LEU A 412 11.53 -17.56 -22.72
N ALA A 413 11.02 -18.09 -23.84
CA ALA A 413 10.62 -19.48 -23.93
C ALA A 413 11.79 -20.45 -23.68
N ILE A 414 12.99 -20.14 -24.19
CA ILE A 414 14.21 -20.92 -23.91
C ILE A 414 14.57 -20.86 -22.41
N GLY A 415 14.58 -19.66 -21.82
CA GLY A 415 14.87 -19.47 -20.39
C GLY A 415 13.89 -20.22 -19.49
N LEU A 416 12.59 -20.20 -19.81
CA LEU A 416 11.57 -20.97 -19.09
C LEU A 416 11.84 -22.48 -19.13
N ARG A 417 12.19 -23.03 -20.31
CA ARG A 417 12.54 -24.46 -20.42
C ARG A 417 13.80 -24.81 -19.62
N GLN A 418 14.79 -23.92 -19.54
CA GLN A 418 15.98 -24.11 -18.69
C GLN A 418 15.63 -24.13 -17.19
N ILE A 419 14.72 -23.26 -16.74
CA ILE A 419 14.21 -23.29 -15.36
C ILE A 419 13.49 -24.61 -15.09
N ALA A 420 12.62 -25.06 -16.00
CA ALA A 420 11.90 -26.32 -15.87
C ALA A 420 12.85 -27.53 -15.74
N ALA A 421 13.91 -27.58 -16.56
CA ALA A 421 14.90 -28.66 -16.54
C ALA A 421 15.79 -28.67 -15.29
N SER A 422 16.08 -27.51 -14.70
CA SER A 422 17.03 -27.38 -13.58
C SER A 422 16.38 -27.29 -12.20
N SER A 423 15.04 -27.29 -12.08
CA SER A 423 14.33 -27.01 -10.82
C SER A 423 13.84 -28.23 -10.04
N GLN A 424 14.06 -29.44 -10.54
CA GLN A 424 13.42 -30.65 -10.00
C GLN A 424 13.82 -30.96 -8.55
N ASP A 425 15.08 -30.71 -8.17
CA ASP A 425 15.63 -31.02 -6.85
C ASP A 425 15.60 -29.81 -5.89
N SER A 426 14.92 -28.72 -6.26
CA SER A 426 15.06 -27.45 -5.54
C SER A 426 14.19 -27.36 -4.28
N VAL A 427 12.91 -27.76 -4.34
CA VAL A 427 11.97 -27.69 -3.21
C VAL A 427 12.01 -29.01 -2.42
N GLY A 428 12.12 -28.94 -1.09
CA GLY A 428 12.18 -30.12 -0.22
C GLY A 428 13.56 -30.76 -0.13
N ARG A 429 14.60 -30.10 -0.65
CA ARG A 429 15.97 -30.59 -0.64
C ARG A 429 16.53 -30.63 0.77
N VAL A 430 17.08 -31.76 1.17
CA VAL A 430 17.82 -31.87 2.44
C VAL A 430 19.16 -31.13 2.32
N ILE A 431 19.42 -30.18 3.20
CA ILE A 431 20.67 -29.41 3.30
C ILE A 431 21.57 -30.02 4.38
N ARG A 432 20.96 -30.39 5.51
CA ARG A 432 21.64 -31.01 6.66
C ARG A 432 20.81 -32.16 7.16
N ARG A 433 21.48 -33.22 7.59
CA ARG A 433 20.87 -34.34 8.29
C ARG A 433 21.77 -34.76 9.45
N THR A 434 21.22 -34.86 10.64
CA THR A 434 21.95 -35.17 11.86
C THR A 434 21.14 -36.14 12.70
N ARG A 435 21.76 -37.26 13.08
CA ARG A 435 21.23 -38.13 14.13
C ARG A 435 21.55 -37.47 15.48
N ILE A 436 20.53 -36.89 16.10
CA ILE A 436 20.68 -36.18 17.37
C ILE A 436 20.86 -37.20 18.50
N ALA A 437 20.11 -38.30 18.48
CA ALA A 437 20.22 -39.43 19.39
C ALA A 437 19.70 -40.71 18.70
N ASN A 438 19.75 -41.86 19.38
CA ASN A 438 19.11 -43.08 18.89
C ASN A 438 17.62 -42.81 18.61
N ASN A 439 17.14 -43.13 17.40
CA ASN A 439 15.76 -42.89 16.96
C ASN A 439 15.30 -41.41 17.01
N LEU A 440 16.23 -40.44 17.02
CA LEU A 440 15.95 -39.01 16.96
C LEU A 440 16.76 -38.36 15.83
N GLU A 441 16.09 -38.10 14.70
CA GLU A 441 16.72 -37.58 13.49
C GLU A 441 16.24 -36.17 13.16
N LEU A 442 17.20 -35.28 12.91
CA LEU A 442 16.98 -33.89 12.54
C LEU A 442 17.40 -33.67 11.09
N GLU A 443 16.52 -33.06 10.30
CA GLU A 443 16.78 -32.63 8.92
C GLU A 443 16.52 -31.13 8.79
N GLN A 444 17.38 -30.43 8.03
CA GLN A 444 17.10 -29.10 7.53
C GLN A 444 16.81 -29.21 6.04
N ILE A 445 15.61 -28.80 5.61
CA ILE A 445 15.19 -28.88 4.20
C ILE A 445 14.93 -27.49 3.61
N THR A 446 15.02 -27.35 2.28
CA THR A 446 14.53 -26.17 1.56
C THR A 446 13.01 -26.16 1.49
N VAL A 447 12.42 -24.98 1.61
CA VAL A 447 10.99 -24.73 1.45
C VAL A 447 10.78 -23.39 0.72
N PRO A 448 9.64 -23.16 0.05
CA PRO A 448 9.34 -21.85 -0.53
C PRO A 448 9.33 -20.76 0.56
N ILE A 449 9.63 -19.53 0.19
CA ILE A 449 9.48 -18.37 1.09
C ILE A 449 8.01 -18.17 1.48
N GLY A 450 7.09 -18.33 0.53
CA GLY A 450 5.65 -18.16 0.73
C GLY A 450 5.02 -17.38 -0.42
N VAL A 451 4.63 -16.13 -0.16
CA VAL A 451 4.03 -15.21 -1.14
C VAL A 451 5.01 -14.12 -1.52
N LEU A 452 5.32 -14.03 -2.81
CA LEU A 452 6.17 -13.00 -3.39
C LEU A 452 5.31 -11.87 -3.96
N LEU A 453 5.71 -10.62 -3.75
CA LEU A 453 5.16 -9.46 -4.46
C LEU A 453 6.22 -8.88 -5.39
N VAL A 454 6.01 -8.98 -6.70
CA VAL A 454 6.89 -8.38 -7.69
C VAL A 454 6.25 -7.11 -8.24
N ILE A 455 6.91 -5.97 -8.02
CA ILE A 455 6.47 -4.66 -8.52
C ILE A 455 7.43 -4.24 -9.62
N PHE A 456 6.94 -4.03 -10.85
CA PHE A 456 7.79 -3.78 -12.00
C PHE A 456 7.26 -2.69 -12.93
N GLU A 457 8.18 -1.92 -13.51
CA GLU A 457 7.90 -0.80 -14.41
C GLU A 457 8.49 -1.06 -15.80
N SER A 458 7.66 -0.87 -16.82
CA SER A 458 8.00 -0.85 -18.25
C SER A 458 8.77 -2.10 -18.70
N ARG A 459 8.53 -3.26 -18.08
CA ARG A 459 9.22 -4.53 -18.35
C ARG A 459 8.22 -5.70 -18.39
N PRO A 460 7.39 -5.79 -19.44
CA PRO A 460 6.43 -6.89 -19.56
C PRO A 460 7.09 -8.27 -19.67
N ASP A 461 8.33 -8.32 -20.17
CA ASP A 461 9.17 -9.53 -20.22
C ASP A 461 9.48 -10.11 -18.84
N CYS A 462 9.46 -9.28 -17.79
CA CYS A 462 9.68 -9.71 -16.42
C CYS A 462 8.58 -10.68 -15.94
N LEU A 463 7.33 -10.50 -16.39
CA LEU A 463 6.16 -11.24 -15.89
C LEU A 463 6.33 -12.77 -16.07
N PRO A 464 6.54 -13.32 -17.28
CA PRO A 464 6.73 -14.76 -17.44
C PRO A 464 7.97 -15.29 -16.72
N GLN A 465 9.05 -14.50 -16.60
CA GLN A 465 10.27 -14.91 -15.90
C GLN A 465 10.02 -15.11 -14.41
N VAL A 466 9.42 -14.13 -13.74
CA VAL A 466 9.17 -14.22 -12.29
C VAL A 466 8.05 -15.21 -11.98
N SER A 467 7.07 -15.37 -12.86
CA SER A 467 6.06 -16.42 -12.75
C SER A 467 6.72 -17.80 -12.81
N ALA A 468 7.59 -18.05 -13.79
CA ALA A 468 8.29 -19.33 -13.91
C ALA A 468 9.19 -19.62 -12.71
N LEU A 469 9.93 -18.64 -12.21
CA LEU A 469 10.77 -18.80 -11.02
C LEU A 469 9.94 -19.05 -9.76
N ALA A 470 8.81 -18.34 -9.58
CA ALA A 470 7.89 -18.58 -8.47
C ALA A 470 7.27 -19.98 -8.53
N ILE A 471 6.81 -20.40 -9.72
CA ILE A 471 6.28 -21.75 -9.97
C ILE A 471 7.33 -22.80 -9.63
N ALA A 472 8.54 -22.67 -10.17
CA ALA A 472 9.62 -23.63 -9.96
C ALA A 472 10.00 -23.79 -8.48
N SER A 473 10.04 -22.66 -7.75
CA SER A 473 10.35 -22.60 -6.32
C SER A 473 9.15 -22.88 -5.40
N GLY A 474 7.97 -23.15 -5.94
CA GLY A 474 6.76 -23.44 -5.17
C GLY A 474 6.18 -22.24 -4.41
N ASN A 475 6.51 -21.01 -4.82
CA ASN A 475 6.00 -19.79 -4.22
C ASN A 475 4.70 -19.33 -4.90
N ALA A 476 3.84 -18.68 -4.12
CA ALA A 476 2.78 -17.84 -4.66
C ALA A 476 3.35 -16.51 -5.16
N LEU A 477 2.65 -15.85 -6.08
CA LEU A 477 3.09 -14.62 -6.70
C LEU A 477 1.96 -13.61 -6.88
N LEU A 478 2.18 -12.41 -6.38
CA LEU A 478 1.43 -11.20 -6.69
C LEU A 478 2.26 -10.33 -7.64
N LEU A 479 1.68 -9.98 -8.78
CA LEU A 479 2.30 -9.14 -9.80
C LEU A 479 1.66 -7.76 -9.77
N LYS A 480 2.48 -6.71 -9.67
CA LYS A 480 2.02 -5.32 -9.84
C LYS A 480 2.83 -4.63 -10.93
N GLY A 481 2.30 -4.68 -12.15
CA GLY A 481 2.86 -3.98 -13.29
C GLY A 481 2.54 -2.48 -13.34
N GLY A 482 3.36 -1.75 -14.09
CA GLY A 482 3.10 -0.37 -14.50
C GLY A 482 1.88 -0.24 -15.42
N LYS A 483 1.26 0.94 -15.41
CA LYS A 483 0.04 1.25 -16.21
C LYS A 483 0.31 1.24 -17.71
N GLU A 484 1.54 1.51 -18.10
CA GLU A 484 2.03 1.57 -19.47
C GLU A 484 2.10 0.21 -20.17
N ALA A 485 2.12 -0.90 -19.42
CA ALA A 485 2.21 -2.26 -19.95
C ALA A 485 0.91 -3.06 -19.71
N SER A 486 -0.21 -2.37 -19.51
CA SER A 486 -1.44 -3.00 -19.02
C SER A 486 -1.97 -4.06 -19.97
N ASN A 487 -1.98 -3.81 -21.29
CA ASN A 487 -2.52 -4.77 -22.25
C ASN A 487 -1.60 -5.99 -22.37
N THR A 488 -0.29 -5.76 -22.43
CA THR A 488 0.74 -6.81 -22.51
C THR A 488 0.74 -7.68 -21.26
N ASN A 489 0.67 -7.08 -20.07
CA ASN A 489 0.66 -7.83 -18.81
C ASN A 489 -0.60 -8.68 -18.66
N ASN A 490 -1.76 -8.19 -19.12
CA ASN A 490 -3.01 -8.94 -19.07
C ASN A 490 -2.94 -10.23 -19.89
N ILE A 491 -2.46 -10.16 -21.14
CA ILE A 491 -2.34 -11.38 -21.97
C ILE A 491 -1.29 -12.34 -21.40
N LEU A 492 -0.13 -11.84 -20.95
CA LEU A 492 0.90 -12.71 -20.36
C LEU A 492 0.43 -13.37 -19.05
N HIS A 493 -0.35 -12.66 -18.24
CA HIS A 493 -0.97 -13.22 -17.04
C HIS A 493 -2.03 -14.27 -17.39
N GLN A 494 -2.86 -14.04 -18.41
CA GLN A 494 -3.84 -15.01 -18.89
C GLN A 494 -3.17 -16.32 -19.33
N LEU A 495 -2.09 -16.24 -20.12
CA LEU A 495 -1.32 -17.43 -20.54
C LEU A 495 -0.67 -18.15 -19.34
N THR A 496 -0.22 -17.38 -18.33
CA THR A 496 0.29 -17.94 -17.07
C THR A 496 -0.81 -18.72 -16.33
N GLN A 497 -2.03 -18.16 -16.25
CA GLN A 497 -3.16 -18.84 -15.62
C GLN A 497 -3.63 -20.07 -16.41
N GLU A 498 -3.53 -20.03 -17.74
CA GLU A 498 -3.79 -21.19 -18.60
C GLU A 498 -2.80 -22.32 -18.29
N ALA A 499 -1.51 -22.03 -18.21
CA ALA A 499 -0.51 -23.02 -17.83
C ALA A 499 -0.69 -23.58 -16.42
N LEU A 500 -1.02 -22.74 -15.44
CA LEU A 500 -1.31 -23.21 -14.07
C LEU A 500 -2.58 -24.08 -13.98
N SER A 501 -3.48 -23.97 -14.96
CA SER A 501 -4.76 -24.67 -14.95
C SER A 501 -4.62 -26.19 -15.07
N ILE A 502 -3.55 -26.66 -15.71
CA ILE A 502 -3.31 -28.09 -15.95
C ILE A 502 -3.27 -28.90 -14.65
N HIS A 503 -2.82 -28.29 -13.56
CA HIS A 503 -2.77 -28.88 -12.21
C HIS A 503 -3.67 -28.15 -11.20
N GLY A 504 -4.65 -27.35 -11.68
CA GLY A 504 -5.65 -26.70 -10.83
C GLY A 504 -5.14 -25.61 -9.88
N VAL A 505 -3.97 -25.01 -10.18
CA VAL A 505 -3.30 -24.01 -9.30
C VAL A 505 -3.32 -22.59 -9.87
N LYS A 506 -4.37 -22.25 -10.63
CA LYS A 506 -4.54 -20.91 -11.25
C LYS A 506 -4.34 -19.76 -10.28
N ASP A 507 -4.79 -19.95 -9.04
CA ASP A 507 -4.80 -18.90 -8.04
C ASP A 507 -3.41 -18.56 -7.52
N ALA A 508 -2.39 -19.41 -7.74
CA ALA A 508 -1.02 -19.19 -7.27
C ALA A 508 -0.36 -17.93 -7.83
N VAL A 509 -0.82 -17.42 -8.98
CA VAL A 509 -0.30 -16.19 -9.61
C VAL A 509 -1.43 -15.21 -9.87
N GLN A 510 -1.40 -14.06 -9.20
CA GLN A 510 -2.39 -12.99 -9.33
C GLN A 510 -1.78 -11.72 -9.91
N LEU A 511 -2.52 -11.04 -10.79
CA LEU A 511 -2.18 -9.71 -11.28
C LEU A 511 -3.00 -8.67 -10.51
N VAL A 512 -2.32 -7.84 -9.73
CA VAL A 512 -2.93 -6.77 -8.96
C VAL A 512 -3.29 -5.61 -9.89
N SER A 513 -4.50 -5.08 -9.71
CA SER A 513 -4.99 -3.93 -10.47
C SER A 513 -4.01 -2.76 -10.43
N THR A 514 -3.82 -2.09 -11.57
CA THR A 514 -2.95 -0.90 -11.65
C THR A 514 -3.47 0.29 -10.86
N ARG A 515 -4.72 0.24 -10.38
CA ARG A 515 -5.35 1.26 -9.52
C ARG A 515 -4.90 1.16 -8.07
N GLU A 516 -4.44 -0.01 -7.62
CA GLU A 516 -3.96 -0.19 -6.26
C GLU A 516 -2.65 0.55 -6.05
N GLU A 517 -2.56 1.26 -4.92
CA GLU A 517 -1.35 1.95 -4.54
C GLU A 517 -0.30 0.97 -4.02
N VAL A 518 0.95 1.20 -4.39
CA VAL A 518 2.08 0.36 -3.95
C VAL A 518 2.20 0.38 -2.42
N GLU A 519 1.85 1.51 -1.78
CA GLU A 519 1.87 1.62 -0.32
C GLU A 519 0.89 0.68 0.38
N ASP A 520 -0.28 0.44 -0.21
CA ASP A 520 -1.28 -0.48 0.37
C ASP A 520 -0.76 -1.91 0.35
N LEU A 521 -0.16 -2.32 -0.77
CA LEU A 521 0.50 -3.62 -0.91
C LEU A 521 1.63 -3.81 0.12
N CYS A 522 2.42 -2.77 0.37
CA CYS A 522 3.51 -2.79 1.34
C CYS A 522 3.03 -2.94 2.81
N ARG A 523 1.73 -2.78 3.09
CA ARG A 523 1.15 -2.96 4.43
C ARG A 523 0.65 -4.39 4.69
N LEU A 524 0.59 -5.25 3.67
CA LEU A 524 0.09 -6.62 3.77
C LEU A 524 1.12 -7.60 4.36
N ASN A 525 1.79 -7.23 5.45
CA ASN A 525 2.89 -8.00 6.05
C ASN A 525 2.47 -9.36 6.63
N GLN A 526 1.18 -9.55 6.89
CA GLN A 526 0.64 -10.84 7.30
C GLN A 526 0.44 -11.79 6.11
N LEU A 527 0.39 -11.29 4.87
CA LEU A 527 0.07 -12.07 3.68
C LEU A 527 1.24 -12.19 2.70
N ILE A 528 2.14 -11.20 2.65
CA ILE A 528 3.27 -11.11 1.72
C ILE A 528 4.58 -11.32 2.48
N ASP A 529 5.39 -12.25 2.01
CA ASP A 529 6.61 -12.71 2.68
C ASP A 529 7.89 -12.07 2.09
N LEU A 530 7.86 -11.61 0.84
CA LEU A 530 8.99 -10.91 0.18
C LEU A 530 8.52 -9.95 -0.91
N ILE A 531 9.08 -8.73 -0.97
CA ILE A 531 8.87 -7.77 -2.06
C ILE A 531 10.10 -7.71 -2.97
N ILE A 532 9.89 -7.75 -4.28
CA ILE A 532 10.95 -7.67 -5.30
C ILE A 532 10.63 -6.50 -6.26
N PRO A 533 11.22 -5.32 -6.06
CA PRO A 533 11.05 -4.20 -6.98
C PRO A 533 11.98 -4.30 -8.19
N ARG A 534 11.42 -4.12 -9.40
CA ARG A 534 12.14 -4.12 -10.69
C ARG A 534 11.81 -2.87 -11.48
N GLY A 535 12.55 -1.79 -11.24
CA GLY A 535 12.25 -0.48 -11.83
C GLY A 535 13.39 0.51 -11.71
N SER A 536 13.04 1.78 -11.58
CA SER A 536 14.00 2.85 -11.29
C SER A 536 14.51 2.80 -9.84
N SER A 537 15.69 3.39 -9.60
CA SER A 537 16.22 3.59 -8.24
C SER A 537 15.23 4.30 -7.31
N GLN A 538 14.46 5.26 -7.86
CA GLN A 538 13.44 5.98 -7.10
C GLN A 538 12.29 5.06 -6.67
N LEU A 539 11.81 4.19 -7.57
CA LEU A 539 10.79 3.20 -7.23
C LEU A 539 11.28 2.28 -6.11
N VAL A 540 12.50 1.75 -6.24
CA VAL A 540 13.08 0.84 -5.24
C VAL A 540 13.18 1.53 -3.87
N LYS A 541 13.69 2.76 -3.82
CA LYS A 541 13.78 3.55 -2.57
C LYS A 541 12.41 3.81 -1.96
N ASN A 542 11.41 4.18 -2.78
CA ASN A 542 10.05 4.41 -2.30
C ASN A 542 9.45 3.13 -1.67
N ILE A 543 9.65 1.98 -2.33
CA ILE A 543 9.19 0.68 -1.80
C ILE A 543 9.91 0.33 -0.51
N GLN A 544 11.23 0.50 -0.44
CA GLN A 544 12.01 0.26 0.79
C GLN A 544 11.54 1.15 1.95
N HIS A 545 11.18 2.40 1.69
CA HIS A 545 10.63 3.30 2.71
C HIS A 545 9.21 2.93 3.14
N ALA A 546 8.37 2.47 2.21
CA ALA A 546 6.98 2.10 2.46
C ALA A 546 6.83 0.72 3.12
N ALA A 547 7.70 -0.24 2.77
CA ALA A 547 7.68 -1.61 3.24
C ALA A 547 8.14 -1.70 4.71
N LYS A 548 7.17 -1.63 5.63
CA LYS A 548 7.42 -1.85 7.06
C LYS A 548 7.07 -3.28 7.44
N GLY A 549 8.10 -4.08 7.71
CA GLY A 549 7.96 -5.45 8.20
C GLY A 549 8.02 -6.54 7.13
N ILE A 550 7.92 -6.19 5.84
CA ILE A 550 8.16 -7.12 4.73
C ILE A 550 9.58 -6.93 4.20
N PRO A 551 10.41 -7.97 4.10
CA PRO A 551 11.72 -7.89 3.48
C PRO A 551 11.63 -7.42 2.01
N VAL A 552 12.58 -6.61 1.57
CA VAL A 552 12.69 -6.14 0.18
C VAL A 552 13.99 -6.65 -0.41
N LEU A 553 13.92 -7.40 -1.52
CA LEU A 553 15.07 -7.93 -2.24
C LEU A 553 15.26 -7.19 -3.57
N GLY A 554 16.42 -6.54 -3.71
CA GLY A 554 16.80 -5.83 -4.91
C GLY A 554 18.04 -4.97 -4.66
N HIS A 555 18.27 -4.01 -5.55
CA HIS A 555 19.32 -3.01 -5.40
C HIS A 555 18.74 -1.64 -5.77
N SER A 556 19.14 -0.59 -5.06
CA SER A 556 18.69 0.77 -5.34
C SER A 556 19.59 1.51 -6.32
N GLU A 557 20.86 1.09 -6.45
CA GLU A 557 21.91 1.78 -7.22
C GLU A 557 22.88 0.76 -7.80
N GLY A 558 23.61 1.17 -8.83
CA GLY A 558 24.52 0.35 -9.65
C GLY A 558 25.90 0.99 -9.88
N ILE A 559 26.46 1.66 -8.88
CA ILE A 559 27.79 2.29 -8.98
C ILE A 559 28.86 1.19 -8.96
N CYS A 560 29.34 0.82 -10.15
CA CYS A 560 30.29 -0.25 -10.40
C CYS A 560 31.66 0.30 -10.84
N HIS A 561 32.73 -0.34 -10.38
CA HIS A 561 34.10 0.07 -10.68
C HIS A 561 34.84 -0.95 -11.54
N VAL A 562 35.74 -0.44 -12.37
CA VAL A 562 36.81 -1.23 -12.99
C VAL A 562 38.13 -0.62 -12.55
N TYR A 563 38.97 -1.40 -11.90
CA TYR A 563 40.32 -1.03 -11.49
C TYR A 563 41.36 -1.59 -12.45
N VAL A 564 42.13 -0.70 -13.07
CA VAL A 564 43.26 -1.04 -13.94
C VAL A 564 44.55 -0.95 -13.11
N ASP A 565 45.06 -2.12 -12.76
CA ASP A 565 46.29 -2.28 -11.98
C ASP A 565 47.55 -1.99 -12.82
N SER A 566 48.66 -1.68 -12.15
CA SER A 566 49.96 -1.42 -12.75
C SER A 566 50.46 -2.54 -13.67
N GLU A 567 50.11 -3.80 -13.39
CA GLU A 567 50.49 -4.98 -14.19
C GLU A 567 49.39 -5.44 -15.18
N ALA A 568 48.49 -4.54 -15.58
CA ALA A 568 47.40 -4.87 -16.50
C ALA A 568 47.88 -5.07 -17.96
N SER A 569 47.35 -6.10 -18.62
CA SER A 569 47.53 -6.30 -20.07
C SER A 569 46.73 -5.29 -20.88
N ILE A 570 47.42 -4.58 -21.79
CA ILE A 570 46.84 -3.55 -22.67
C ILE A 570 45.61 -4.08 -23.43
N ASP A 571 45.75 -5.25 -24.05
CA ASP A 571 44.70 -5.83 -24.90
C ASP A 571 43.42 -6.17 -24.10
N LYS A 572 43.58 -6.60 -22.84
CA LYS A 572 42.45 -6.92 -21.95
C LYS A 572 41.76 -5.65 -21.47
N VAL A 573 42.52 -4.64 -21.08
CA VAL A 573 41.99 -3.37 -20.57
C VAL A 573 41.02 -2.74 -21.57
N ILE A 574 41.42 -2.57 -22.83
CA ILE A 574 40.58 -1.92 -23.84
C ILE A 574 39.29 -2.69 -24.08
N LYS A 575 39.34 -4.02 -24.13
CA LYS A 575 38.15 -4.87 -24.34
C LYS A 575 37.19 -4.79 -23.15
N ILE A 576 37.71 -4.97 -21.95
CA ILE A 576 36.90 -5.04 -20.73
C ILE A 576 36.27 -3.68 -20.41
N VAL A 577 37.04 -2.57 -20.49
CA VAL A 577 36.52 -1.23 -20.21
C VAL A 577 35.46 -0.83 -21.24
N ARG A 578 35.70 -1.09 -22.53
CA ARG A 578 34.71 -0.82 -23.60
C ARG A 578 33.42 -1.58 -23.35
N ASP A 579 33.50 -2.89 -23.11
CA ASP A 579 32.33 -3.72 -22.87
C ASP A 579 31.57 -3.29 -21.61
N SER A 580 32.30 -3.05 -20.52
CA SER A 580 31.73 -2.67 -19.23
C SER A 580 30.93 -1.36 -19.29
N LYS A 581 31.34 -0.37 -20.10
CA LYS A 581 30.64 0.92 -20.24
C LYS A 581 29.65 0.95 -21.41
N CYS A 582 30.04 0.43 -22.58
CA CYS A 582 29.37 0.74 -23.85
C CYS A 582 28.39 -0.34 -24.34
N ASP A 583 28.45 -1.59 -23.85
CA ASP A 583 27.51 -2.66 -24.26
C ASP A 583 26.05 -2.26 -23.98
N TYR A 584 25.78 -1.91 -22.72
CA TYR A 584 24.47 -1.43 -22.30
C TYR A 584 24.61 -0.40 -21.17
N PRO A 585 24.83 0.89 -21.50
CA PRO A 585 25.17 1.92 -20.50
C PRO A 585 24.11 2.16 -19.42
N ALA A 586 22.84 1.83 -19.70
CA ALA A 586 21.73 1.97 -18.75
C ALA A 586 21.50 0.71 -17.88
N ALA A 587 22.40 -0.28 -17.93
CA ALA A 587 22.37 -1.45 -17.06
C ALA A 587 22.93 -1.10 -15.67
N CYS A 588 22.38 -1.70 -14.61
CA CYS A 588 22.85 -1.45 -13.24
C CYS A 588 24.24 -2.01 -12.92
N ASN A 589 24.83 -2.78 -13.82
CA ASN A 589 26.19 -3.28 -13.71
C ASN A 589 27.13 -2.66 -14.76
N ALA A 590 26.73 -1.56 -15.40
CA ALA A 590 27.62 -0.81 -16.28
C ALA A 590 28.72 -0.12 -15.46
N LEU A 591 29.91 0.00 -16.04
CA LEU A 591 31.01 0.75 -15.45
C LEU A 591 30.60 2.22 -15.23
N GLU A 592 30.73 2.72 -14.01
CA GLU A 592 30.49 4.14 -13.69
C GLU A 592 31.77 4.87 -13.29
N THR A 593 32.71 4.20 -12.62
CA THR A 593 34.00 4.76 -12.23
C THR A 593 35.16 3.86 -12.63
N LEU A 594 36.03 4.35 -13.50
CA LEU A 594 37.29 3.71 -13.88
C LEU A 594 38.40 4.19 -12.94
N LEU A 595 38.96 3.26 -12.15
CA LEU A 595 40.10 3.51 -11.29
C LEU A 595 41.39 3.11 -12.04
N VAL A 596 42.35 4.01 -12.12
CA VAL A 596 43.62 3.77 -12.84
C VAL A 596 44.79 3.92 -11.89
N HIS A 597 45.67 2.92 -11.86
CA HIS A 597 46.89 3.00 -11.07
C HIS A 597 47.79 4.15 -11.58
N ARG A 598 48.35 4.95 -10.65
CA ARG A 598 49.13 6.16 -10.97
C ARG A 598 50.25 5.94 -12.00
N ASP A 599 50.89 4.77 -11.97
CA ASP A 599 52.04 4.45 -12.82
C ASP A 599 51.65 4.30 -14.30
N LEU A 600 50.35 4.12 -14.59
CA LEU A 600 49.85 3.98 -15.96
C LEU A 600 49.58 5.32 -16.64
N LEU A 601 49.45 6.43 -15.90
CA LEU A 601 49.03 7.73 -16.45
C LEU A 601 49.91 8.27 -17.58
N ARG A 602 51.20 7.91 -17.59
CA ARG A 602 52.17 8.35 -18.60
C ARG A 602 52.59 7.21 -19.55
N THR A 603 51.69 6.25 -19.76
CA THR A 603 51.94 5.08 -20.61
C THR A 603 51.03 5.10 -21.85
N PRO A 604 51.45 4.45 -22.96
CA PRO A 604 50.60 4.33 -24.15
C PRO A 604 49.27 3.62 -23.90
N LEU A 605 49.16 2.84 -22.81
CA LEU A 605 47.92 2.21 -22.39
C LEU A 605 46.86 3.25 -22.02
N PHE A 606 47.23 4.26 -21.24
CA PHE A 606 46.28 5.29 -20.80
C PHE A 606 45.75 6.11 -21.98
N ASP A 607 46.63 6.48 -22.92
CA ASP A 607 46.24 7.16 -24.15
C ASP A 607 45.21 6.36 -24.95
N GLN A 608 45.44 5.04 -25.08
CA GLN A 608 44.51 4.14 -25.78
C GLN A 608 43.14 4.02 -25.08
N ILE A 609 43.09 4.05 -23.74
CA ILE A 609 41.82 4.06 -22.99
C ILE A 609 41.03 5.33 -23.34
N ILE A 610 41.68 6.49 -23.25
CA ILE A 610 41.03 7.79 -23.50
C ILE A 610 40.57 7.90 -24.95
N ASP A 611 41.40 7.49 -25.91
CA ASP A 611 41.05 7.51 -27.33
C ASP A 611 39.88 6.54 -27.63
N MET A 612 39.88 5.34 -27.03
CA MET A 612 38.76 4.41 -27.15
C MET A 612 37.46 5.02 -26.61
N LEU A 613 37.48 5.58 -25.40
CA LEU A 613 36.30 6.20 -24.80
C LEU A 613 35.80 7.38 -25.63
N ARG A 614 36.71 8.18 -26.21
CA ARG A 614 36.36 9.29 -27.11
C ARG A 614 35.69 8.79 -28.40
N VAL A 615 36.21 7.72 -29.01
CA VAL A 615 35.62 7.10 -30.22
C VAL A 615 34.21 6.58 -29.94
N GLU A 616 34.01 5.94 -28.79
CA GLU A 616 32.69 5.47 -28.32
C GLU A 616 31.79 6.62 -27.81
N ARG A 617 32.28 7.87 -27.86
CA ARG A 617 31.57 9.09 -27.43
C ARG A 617 31.21 9.11 -25.94
N VAL A 618 32.00 8.43 -25.11
CA VAL A 618 31.84 8.46 -23.66
C VAL A 618 32.35 9.79 -23.12
N LYS A 619 31.51 10.49 -22.37
CA LYS A 619 31.87 11.72 -21.68
C LYS A 619 32.62 11.38 -20.39
N ILE A 620 33.85 11.88 -20.29
CA ILE A 620 34.72 11.63 -19.13
C ILE A 620 34.56 12.75 -18.12
N HIS A 621 34.33 12.38 -16.87
CA HIS A 621 34.40 13.28 -15.72
C HIS A 621 35.64 12.95 -14.88
N ALA A 622 36.40 13.97 -14.52
CA ALA A 622 37.63 13.77 -13.76
C ALA A 622 37.35 13.68 -12.27
N GLY A 623 37.85 12.64 -11.62
CA GLY A 623 37.98 12.58 -10.17
C GLY A 623 39.01 13.62 -9.67
N PRO A 624 38.92 14.09 -8.41
CA PRO A 624 39.82 15.10 -7.87
C PRO A 624 41.31 14.76 -8.03
N LYS A 625 41.70 13.50 -7.82
CA LYS A 625 43.10 13.10 -7.92
C LYS A 625 43.54 13.04 -9.38
N PHE A 626 42.72 12.47 -10.27
CA PHE A 626 42.99 12.51 -11.70
C PHE A 626 43.12 13.94 -12.25
N ALA A 627 42.23 14.86 -11.85
CA ALA A 627 42.28 16.27 -12.25
C ALA A 627 43.62 16.94 -11.85
N SER A 628 44.18 16.59 -10.69
CA SER A 628 45.46 17.13 -10.23
C SER A 628 46.68 16.76 -11.10
N TYR A 629 46.57 15.69 -11.90
CA TYR A 629 47.61 15.27 -12.84
C TYR A 629 47.51 15.95 -14.21
N LEU A 630 46.44 16.72 -14.47
CA LEU A 630 46.17 17.33 -15.77
C LEU A 630 46.33 18.85 -15.73
N THR A 631 47.01 19.40 -16.75
CA THR A 631 47.05 20.87 -16.95
C THR A 631 45.70 21.41 -17.43
N PHE A 632 44.95 20.61 -18.19
CA PHE A 632 43.60 20.89 -18.66
C PHE A 632 42.73 19.67 -18.40
N SER A 633 41.97 19.70 -17.30
CA SER A 633 41.10 18.59 -16.92
C SER A 633 39.74 18.64 -17.63
N PRO A 634 39.13 17.49 -17.92
CA PRO A 634 37.68 17.39 -18.13
C PRO A 634 36.90 17.95 -16.93
N SER A 635 35.58 18.11 -17.09
CA SER A 635 34.73 18.54 -15.97
C SER A 635 34.93 17.65 -14.75
N GLU A 636 35.26 18.27 -13.62
CA GLU A 636 35.42 17.55 -12.36
C GLU A 636 34.08 17.03 -11.86
N VAL A 637 34.09 15.84 -11.26
CA VAL A 637 32.89 15.23 -10.68
C VAL A 637 32.39 16.05 -9.48
N LYS A 638 31.07 16.19 -9.38
CA LYS A 638 30.43 16.74 -8.16
C LYS A 638 30.39 15.73 -7.02
N SER A 639 30.38 14.43 -7.36
CA SER A 639 30.29 13.31 -6.43
C SER A 639 30.90 12.07 -7.09
N LEU A 640 31.72 11.35 -6.33
CA LEU A 640 32.22 10.02 -6.70
C LEU A 640 31.14 8.92 -6.52
N ARG A 641 29.96 9.27 -5.98
CA ARG A 641 28.79 8.39 -5.87
C ARG A 641 27.74 8.77 -6.92
N THR A 642 28.09 8.65 -8.19
CA THR A 642 27.18 8.97 -9.30
C THR A 642 27.01 7.75 -10.19
N GLU A 643 25.78 7.25 -10.30
CA GLU A 643 25.38 6.33 -11.37
C GLU A 643 24.92 7.18 -12.56
N TYR A 644 25.64 7.15 -13.66
CA TYR A 644 25.34 7.97 -14.83
C TYR A 644 24.25 7.32 -15.69
N GLY A 645 24.26 5.98 -15.81
CA GLY A 645 23.27 5.23 -16.60
C GLY A 645 23.25 5.57 -18.09
N ASP A 646 24.32 6.19 -18.61
CA ASP A 646 24.50 6.61 -20.01
C ASP A 646 25.98 6.49 -20.42
N LEU A 647 26.34 6.93 -21.63
CA LEU A 647 27.72 7.06 -22.12
C LEU A 647 28.49 8.20 -21.41
N GLU A 648 28.52 8.15 -20.08
CA GLU A 648 29.37 8.98 -19.22
C GLU A 648 30.05 8.08 -18.17
N CYS A 649 31.26 8.44 -17.75
CA CYS A 649 31.94 7.76 -16.64
C CYS A 649 32.90 8.71 -15.90
N CYS A 650 33.18 8.39 -14.64
CA CYS A 650 34.25 9.00 -13.86
C CYS A 650 35.58 8.27 -14.13
N ILE A 651 36.69 9.00 -14.26
CA ILE A 651 38.04 8.45 -14.17
C ILE A 651 38.71 9.01 -12.93
N GLU A 652 39.22 8.14 -12.07
CA GLU A 652 39.95 8.52 -10.85
C GLU A 652 41.28 7.74 -10.76
N VAL A 653 42.28 8.39 -10.17
CA VAL A 653 43.63 7.82 -10.00
C VAL A 653 43.80 7.29 -8.58
N VAL A 654 44.42 6.13 -8.45
CA VAL A 654 44.74 5.48 -7.16
C VAL A 654 46.24 5.15 -7.08
N ASP A 655 46.82 5.18 -5.87
CA ASP A 655 48.27 4.93 -5.72
C ASP A 655 48.63 3.44 -5.61
N SER A 656 47.64 2.60 -5.30
CA SER A 656 47.82 1.17 -5.05
C SER A 656 46.51 0.40 -5.19
N MET A 657 46.58 -0.93 -5.18
CA MET A 657 45.40 -1.79 -5.06
C MET A 657 44.61 -1.51 -3.77
N GLN A 658 45.28 -1.20 -2.65
CA GLN A 658 44.60 -0.89 -1.40
C GLN A 658 43.77 0.39 -1.51
N ASP A 659 44.32 1.45 -2.14
CA ASP A 659 43.58 2.67 -2.43
C ASP A 659 42.35 2.38 -3.30
N ALA A 660 42.46 1.46 -4.27
CA ALA A 660 41.35 1.05 -5.12
C ALA A 660 40.24 0.36 -4.29
N ILE A 661 40.60 -0.57 -3.42
CA ILE A 661 39.67 -1.25 -2.52
C ILE A 661 38.98 -0.25 -1.59
N ASP A 662 39.75 0.66 -0.98
CA ASP A 662 39.21 1.67 -0.08
C ASP A 662 38.27 2.64 -0.81
N HIS A 663 38.59 2.99 -2.06
CA HIS A 663 37.71 3.78 -2.92
C HIS A 663 36.40 3.04 -3.20
N ILE A 664 36.46 1.77 -3.61
CA ILE A 664 35.29 0.96 -3.95
C ILE A 664 34.39 0.77 -2.72
N HIS A 665 34.95 0.41 -1.56
CA HIS A 665 34.17 0.29 -0.32
C HIS A 665 33.52 1.62 0.08
N LYS A 666 34.24 2.73 -0.13
CA LYS A 666 33.73 4.05 0.24
C LYS A 666 32.63 4.51 -0.70
N TYR A 667 32.78 4.40 -2.02
CA TYR A 667 31.92 5.06 -2.99
C TYR A 667 31.02 4.13 -3.80
N GLY A 668 31.35 2.84 -3.86
CA GLY A 668 30.58 1.83 -4.56
C GLY A 668 29.25 1.50 -3.92
N SER A 669 28.43 0.82 -4.72
CA SER A 669 27.11 0.31 -4.33
C SER A 669 27.16 -1.15 -3.84
N SER A 670 28.37 -1.73 -3.74
CA SER A 670 28.62 -3.16 -3.51
C SER A 670 27.89 -4.07 -4.53
N HIS A 671 27.73 -3.61 -5.78
CA HIS A 671 27.09 -4.36 -6.85
C HIS A 671 28.11 -5.25 -7.58
N THR A 672 28.84 -4.69 -8.55
CA THR A 672 29.84 -5.43 -9.33
C THR A 672 31.10 -4.60 -9.47
N ASP A 673 32.25 -5.16 -9.11
CA ASP A 673 33.53 -4.46 -9.22
C ASP A 673 34.60 -5.38 -9.80
N VAL A 674 35.50 -4.82 -10.60
CA VAL A 674 36.42 -5.58 -11.45
C VAL A 674 37.85 -5.13 -11.25
N ILE A 675 38.80 -6.08 -11.22
CA ILE A 675 40.23 -5.81 -11.39
C ILE A 675 40.73 -6.33 -12.74
N ILE A 676 41.59 -5.55 -13.38
CA ILE A 676 42.35 -5.97 -14.57
C ILE A 676 43.83 -5.97 -14.18
N THR A 677 44.43 -7.15 -14.12
CA THR A 677 45.85 -7.38 -13.79
C THR A 677 46.32 -8.73 -14.35
N GLU A 678 47.60 -8.86 -14.69
CA GLU A 678 48.23 -10.17 -14.92
C GLU A 678 48.86 -10.76 -13.64
N ASN A 679 48.93 -9.99 -12.55
CA ASN A 679 49.45 -10.47 -11.27
C ASN A 679 48.38 -11.26 -10.50
N GLU A 680 48.53 -12.58 -10.48
CA GLU A 680 47.60 -13.50 -9.80
C GLU A 680 47.46 -13.20 -8.31
N ASN A 681 48.55 -12.84 -7.61
CA ASN A 681 48.49 -12.52 -6.18
C ASN A 681 47.67 -11.26 -5.91
N THR A 682 47.84 -10.23 -6.74
CA THR A 682 47.05 -8.99 -6.65
C THR A 682 45.57 -9.27 -6.97
N ALA A 683 45.30 -10.10 -7.98
CA ALA A 683 43.94 -10.49 -8.35
C ALA A 683 43.22 -11.22 -7.21
N GLU A 684 43.84 -12.25 -6.64
CA GLU A 684 43.26 -13.04 -5.54
C GLU A 684 43.06 -12.19 -4.27
N GLN A 685 44.00 -11.29 -3.96
CA GLN A 685 43.83 -10.34 -2.86
C GLN A 685 42.66 -9.39 -3.08
N PHE A 686 42.48 -8.88 -4.29
CA PHE A 686 41.34 -8.01 -4.62
C PHE A 686 40.00 -8.76 -4.54
N LEU A 687 39.93 -9.98 -5.08
CA LEU A 687 38.75 -10.85 -5.00
C LEU A 687 38.36 -11.18 -3.56
N GLN A 688 39.35 -11.41 -2.69
CA GLN A 688 39.14 -11.74 -1.28
C GLN A 688 38.72 -10.53 -0.43
N GLN A 689 39.34 -9.37 -0.68
CA GLN A 689 39.16 -8.18 0.18
C GLN A 689 37.93 -7.36 -0.16
N LEU A 690 37.50 -7.34 -1.43
CA LEU A 690 36.31 -6.61 -1.82
C LEU A 690 35.03 -7.30 -1.35
N ASP A 691 34.11 -6.50 -0.87
CA ASP A 691 32.86 -6.98 -0.28
C ASP A 691 31.62 -6.78 -1.17
N SER A 692 31.80 -6.57 -2.47
CA SER A 692 30.72 -6.44 -3.45
C SER A 692 29.98 -7.77 -3.70
N ALA A 693 28.77 -7.68 -4.25
CA ALA A 693 27.97 -8.85 -4.57
C ALA A 693 28.61 -9.72 -5.67
N CYS A 694 29.31 -9.08 -6.60
CA CYS A 694 30.11 -9.72 -7.64
C CYS A 694 31.49 -9.05 -7.71
N VAL A 695 32.56 -9.84 -7.65
CA VAL A 695 33.94 -9.34 -7.84
C VAL A 695 34.59 -10.14 -8.95
N PHE A 696 35.14 -9.48 -9.96
CA PHE A 696 35.68 -10.14 -11.15
C PHE A 696 37.15 -9.82 -11.37
N TRP A 697 37.88 -10.80 -11.93
CA TRP A 697 39.23 -10.65 -12.44
C TRP A 697 39.23 -10.82 -13.95
N ASN A 698 39.74 -9.82 -14.67
CA ASN A 698 39.90 -9.85 -16.13
C ASN A 698 38.60 -10.17 -16.91
N ALA A 699 37.44 -9.80 -16.37
CA ALA A 699 36.13 -9.98 -17.00
C ALA A 699 35.25 -8.74 -16.83
N SER A 700 34.43 -8.44 -17.83
CA SER A 700 33.51 -7.29 -17.82
C SER A 700 32.52 -7.31 -16.67
N SER A 701 32.19 -6.15 -16.11
CA SER A 701 31.15 -6.02 -15.09
C SER A 701 29.76 -6.50 -15.58
N ARG A 702 29.56 -6.48 -16.91
CA ARG A 702 28.32 -6.92 -17.59
C ARG A 702 28.01 -8.40 -17.42
N PHE A 703 28.99 -9.20 -16.98
CA PHE A 703 28.77 -10.62 -16.69
C PHE A 703 27.91 -10.88 -15.45
N SER A 704 27.73 -9.89 -14.56
CA SER A 704 26.85 -10.00 -13.38
C SER A 704 25.37 -10.02 -13.78
N ASP A 705 24.90 -11.19 -14.17
CA ASP A 705 23.57 -11.44 -14.74
C ASP A 705 23.22 -12.92 -14.55
N GLY A 706 21.98 -13.22 -14.14
CA GLY A 706 21.58 -14.58 -13.78
C GLY A 706 21.72 -15.59 -14.92
N TYR A 707 21.41 -15.20 -16.16
CA TYR A 707 21.57 -16.08 -17.31
C TYR A 707 23.06 -16.32 -17.59
N ARG A 708 23.89 -15.27 -17.56
CA ARG A 708 25.35 -15.38 -17.77
C ARG A 708 26.04 -16.21 -16.68
N PHE A 709 25.50 -16.24 -15.47
CA PHE A 709 25.98 -17.08 -14.35
C PHE A 709 25.47 -18.53 -14.41
N GLY A 710 24.68 -18.89 -15.41
CA GLY A 710 24.14 -20.25 -15.55
C GLY A 710 22.96 -20.55 -14.61
N LEU A 711 22.28 -19.52 -14.07
CA LEU A 711 21.08 -19.67 -13.25
C LEU A 711 19.80 -19.83 -14.09
N GLY A 712 19.90 -19.71 -15.42
CA GLY A 712 18.79 -19.75 -16.39
C GLY A 712 18.00 -18.45 -16.43
N ALA A 713 17.55 -17.95 -15.27
CA ALA A 713 16.90 -16.64 -15.14
C ALA A 713 17.20 -16.00 -13.78
N GLU A 714 16.85 -14.73 -13.65
CA GLU A 714 16.93 -13.99 -12.39
C GLU A 714 15.61 -13.27 -12.09
N VAL A 715 15.27 -13.16 -10.80
CA VAL A 715 14.22 -12.21 -10.36
C VAL A 715 14.77 -10.78 -10.24
N GLY A 716 16.08 -10.65 -10.05
CA GLY A 716 16.70 -9.47 -9.48
C GLY A 716 18.20 -9.66 -9.28
N ILE A 717 18.92 -8.55 -9.11
CA ILE A 717 20.25 -8.56 -8.51
C ILE A 717 20.11 -7.97 -7.10
N SER A 718 20.70 -8.61 -6.10
CA SER A 718 20.65 -8.18 -4.71
C SER A 718 22.03 -7.73 -4.26
N THR A 719 22.13 -6.50 -3.73
CA THR A 719 23.34 -6.03 -3.04
C THR A 719 23.29 -6.30 -1.53
N SER A 720 22.16 -6.81 -1.03
CA SER A 720 21.98 -7.20 0.37
C SER A 720 22.99 -8.25 0.81
N ARG A 721 23.41 -8.19 2.09
CA ARG A 721 24.30 -9.17 2.71
C ARG A 721 23.57 -10.34 3.37
N ILE A 722 22.24 -10.27 3.45
CA ILE A 722 21.41 -11.30 4.05
C ILE A 722 20.57 -12.00 2.99
N HIS A 723 20.28 -13.28 3.23
CA HIS A 723 19.47 -14.16 2.37
C HIS A 723 20.10 -14.51 1.02
N ALA A 724 20.09 -13.59 0.06
CA ALA A 724 20.61 -13.80 -1.29
C ALA A 724 21.36 -12.55 -1.79
N ARG A 725 22.49 -12.78 -2.47
CA ARG A 725 23.42 -11.73 -2.90
C ARG A 725 23.93 -12.01 -4.32
N GLY A 726 24.04 -10.97 -5.14
CA GLY A 726 24.32 -11.09 -6.58
C GLY A 726 23.06 -11.38 -7.38
N PRO A 727 23.18 -11.92 -8.62
CA PRO A 727 22.05 -12.38 -9.39
C PRO A 727 21.24 -13.45 -8.64
N VAL A 728 19.95 -13.19 -8.46
CA VAL A 728 19.06 -14.03 -7.64
C VAL A 728 18.23 -14.92 -8.55
N GLY A 729 18.63 -16.19 -8.65
CA GLY A 729 17.87 -17.25 -9.32
C GLY A 729 16.88 -17.94 -8.39
N LEU A 730 16.51 -19.18 -8.74
CA LEU A 730 15.51 -19.98 -8.02
C LEU A 730 15.84 -20.18 -6.53
N GLU A 731 17.09 -20.50 -6.20
CA GLU A 731 17.52 -20.77 -4.81
C GLU A 731 17.33 -19.56 -3.89
N GLY A 732 17.43 -18.34 -4.42
CA GLY A 732 17.17 -17.12 -3.67
C GLY A 732 15.68 -16.87 -3.38
N LEU A 733 14.78 -17.73 -3.86
CA LEU A 733 13.35 -17.73 -3.56
C LEU A 733 12.95 -18.85 -2.58
N LEU A 734 13.94 -19.53 -1.98
CA LEU A 734 13.73 -20.58 -1.00
C LEU A 734 14.27 -20.15 0.36
N THR A 735 13.66 -20.66 1.42
CA THR A 735 14.19 -20.61 2.78
C THR A 735 14.36 -22.04 3.32
N THR A 736 14.64 -22.20 4.61
CA THR A 736 14.87 -23.50 5.23
C THR A 736 13.93 -23.77 6.40
N LYS A 737 13.65 -25.05 6.63
CA LYS A 737 12.87 -25.52 7.80
C LYS A 737 13.54 -26.72 8.43
N TRP A 738 13.51 -26.78 9.76
CA TRP A 738 13.97 -27.93 10.54
C TRP A 738 12.84 -28.93 10.76
N ILE A 739 13.10 -30.21 10.52
CA ILE A 739 12.19 -31.33 10.74
C ILE A 739 12.87 -32.30 11.70
N LEU A 740 12.32 -32.45 12.89
CA LEU A 740 12.77 -33.41 13.89
C LEU A 740 11.77 -34.57 13.96
N ARG A 741 12.25 -35.80 13.74
CA ARG A 741 11.47 -37.03 13.87
C ARG A 741 11.99 -37.82 15.05
N GLY A 742 11.11 -38.15 15.99
CA GLY A 742 11.47 -38.89 17.19
C GLY A 742 10.37 -39.87 17.62
N ASP A 743 10.71 -40.73 18.56
CA ASP A 743 9.83 -41.76 19.14
C ASP A 743 9.52 -41.47 20.62
N GLY A 744 8.80 -40.37 20.89
CA GLY A 744 8.41 -39.99 22.26
C GLY A 744 9.50 -39.33 23.11
N HIS A 745 10.58 -38.84 22.49
CA HIS A 745 11.70 -38.19 23.18
C HIS A 745 11.28 -36.94 23.95
N THR A 746 11.75 -36.81 25.20
CA THR A 746 11.61 -35.58 25.99
C THR A 746 12.98 -34.98 26.33
N VAL A 747 13.04 -33.67 26.53
CA VAL A 747 14.31 -32.99 26.89
C VAL A 747 14.84 -33.45 28.25
N ALA A 748 13.96 -33.86 29.17
CA ALA A 748 14.33 -34.37 30.50
C ALA A 748 15.17 -35.66 30.42
N ASP A 749 14.91 -36.51 29.42
CA ASP A 749 15.67 -37.73 29.18
C ASP A 749 17.14 -37.46 28.84
N PHE A 750 17.48 -36.25 28.41
CA PHE A 750 18.84 -35.80 28.07
C PHE A 750 19.49 -34.92 29.15
N SER A 751 18.84 -34.77 30.31
CA SER A 751 19.42 -34.06 31.45
C SER A 751 20.60 -34.83 32.06
N GLU A 752 21.33 -34.22 32.99
CA GLU A 752 22.47 -34.87 33.67
C GLU A 752 22.08 -36.18 34.39
N GLN A 753 20.82 -36.29 34.82
CA GLN A 753 20.23 -37.49 35.44
C GLN A 753 19.34 -38.29 34.46
N GLY A 754 19.31 -37.89 33.19
CA GLY A 754 18.49 -38.50 32.14
C GLY A 754 19.01 -39.85 31.67
N SER A 755 18.14 -40.62 30.99
CA SER A 755 18.44 -41.97 30.50
C SER A 755 19.05 -42.01 29.08
N LEU A 756 18.97 -40.89 28.34
CA LEU A 756 19.40 -40.78 26.95
C LEU A 756 20.61 -39.83 26.81
N LYS A 757 21.36 -39.99 25.71
CA LYS A 757 22.54 -39.18 25.39
C LYS A 757 22.47 -38.69 23.96
N TYR A 758 23.01 -37.51 23.73
CA TYR A 758 23.19 -36.98 22.38
C TYR A 758 24.33 -37.68 21.65
N LEU A 759 24.13 -37.91 20.35
CA LEU A 759 25.12 -38.44 19.41
C LEU A 759 25.67 -37.35 18.48
N HIS A 760 24.80 -36.47 17.98
CA HIS A 760 25.13 -35.40 17.02
C HIS A 760 25.91 -35.87 15.78
N GLU A 761 25.58 -37.05 15.26
CA GLU A 761 26.25 -37.62 14.10
C GLU A 761 25.68 -37.04 12.80
N ASN A 762 26.51 -36.37 12.00
CA ASN A 762 26.11 -35.92 10.66
C ASN A 762 25.91 -37.14 9.76
N MET A 763 24.74 -37.20 9.11
CA MET A 763 24.38 -38.26 8.20
C MET A 763 24.60 -37.82 6.75
N PRO A 764 24.86 -38.76 5.81
CA PRO A 764 24.98 -38.44 4.40
C PRO A 764 23.71 -37.79 3.85
N VAL A 765 23.89 -36.80 2.98
CA VAL A 765 22.85 -36.13 2.22
C VAL A 765 23.10 -36.40 0.73
N THR A 766 22.04 -36.62 -0.05
CA THR A 766 22.14 -36.84 -1.49
C THR A 766 22.89 -35.68 -2.15
N ARG A 767 23.98 -35.97 -2.87
CA ARG A 767 24.74 -34.95 -3.59
C ARG A 767 23.89 -34.42 -4.76
N ARG A 768 23.98 -33.11 -5.02
CA ARG A 768 23.39 -32.48 -6.21
C ARG A 768 23.81 -33.26 -7.46
N THR A 769 22.85 -33.58 -8.33
CA THR A 769 23.14 -33.93 -9.71
C THR A 769 23.76 -32.72 -10.39
N SER A 770 25.00 -32.86 -10.86
CA SER A 770 25.57 -31.86 -11.77
C SER A 770 24.81 -31.97 -13.10
N ASN A 771 24.06 -30.94 -13.46
CA ASN A 771 23.52 -30.78 -14.81
C ASN A 771 24.62 -30.36 -15.79
#